data_AF-A0A8J2QHQ8-F1
#
_entry.id   AF-A0A8J2QHQ8-F1
#
_cell.length_a   1.000
_cell.length_b   1.000
_cell.length_c   1.000
_cell.angle_alpha   90.00
_cell.angle_beta   90.00
_cell.angle_gamma   90.00
#
_symmetry.space_group_name_H-M   'P 1'
#
loop_
_entity.id
_entity.type
_entity.pdbx_description
1 polymer ?
#
loop_
_entity_poly.entity_id
_entity_poly.type
_entity_poly.pdbx_seq_one_letter_code
_entity_poly.pdbx_strand_id
1 'polypeptide(L)'
;MFVLIKLCSIFILLIGVQSNPDRRKSYSELKSCDVGPLAEEIASYESVVKEIINYVTNGPFKGKTYDELSKFVDTFGARPSGSQVLEDSIDYIIQLTKEEDINDIVTQELEVPLWMRGKEEITMIEPRKKNIDLLGLGQSVSTPPEGITAEVIVVHNFDELSEIPYEDVEGKIVLYDPIFTTYGETVAYRSHGAVRAAEKGAVASLVRSIAPFSINSPHTGLQYYNDNVKRIPTAAISIEDADLMRRLFNRGKKIVLNITMTSTSETKTSRNTLIDLKGSLNPEKLVIVSGHIDSWDVGQGAMDDGGGLFVSWAVPVILKQLNMKPKRTIRSIFWTAEELGLIGAYAYEEKHRNESHNINFIMESDEGTFAPRGLVVGGNQKARCIIAEILKLFESINASTLVEADSPGTDISVLVKTGIPGASLHNANEKYLWFHHTEGDTMNVESPEELDLCTAFWTACYPDKIKSYSELKSCDIGPLAEEIASYESVVKEIINYVTNGPFKGKTYDELSKFVDTFGARPSGSQVLEDSIDYMIQLTKEEDINDIVTEELEVPHWMRGKEEITMIEPRKKNIDLLGLGQSVSTPPEGISAEVIVVHNFDELSEIPYEDVEGKIVLYDPIFTTYGETVVYRSQGAVRAAEKGAVASLVRSIAPFSINSPHTGSQYYNDNVKKIPSAAISIEDADLMRRLFNRGKKIVLNITMMSSSETKTSRNTLIDLKGSLNPEKLVIVSGHIDSWDVGQGAMDDGGGLFVSWAVPVILKQLNMKPKRTIRSIFWTAEELGLIGAYAYEEKHRNESHNINFIMESDEGTFSPLGLVVGGSQEARCIIAEILKLFESINASTLVESDSPGSDISVLIKTGIPGASLHNANEKYFWFHHTEGDTMNVENPEELDLCAAFWTAVAYIIADISADIPR
;
A
#
# COMPACT_ATOMS: atom_id res chain seq x y z
N MET A 1 -35.24 4.20 39.61
CA MET A 1 -34.71 5.24 38.69
C MET A 1 -33.18 5.30 38.69
N PHE A 2 -32.51 5.44 39.85
CA PHE A 2 -31.03 5.55 39.94
C PHE A 2 -30.19 4.27 39.69
N VAL A 3 -30.76 3.22 39.08
CA VAL A 3 -30.08 1.94 38.80
C VAL A 3 -30.04 1.60 37.30
N LEU A 4 -31.02 2.04 36.49
CA LEU A 4 -30.99 1.82 35.04
C LEU A 4 -29.87 2.61 34.36
N ILE A 5 -29.61 3.85 34.81
CA ILE A 5 -28.64 4.76 34.19
C ILE A 5 -27.20 4.19 34.26
N LYS A 6 -26.87 3.39 35.28
CA LYS A 6 -25.56 2.75 35.40
C LYS A 6 -25.36 1.48 34.54
N LEU A 7 -26.40 0.99 33.87
CA LEU A 7 -26.28 -0.15 32.95
C LEU A 7 -26.00 0.28 31.51
N CYS A 8 -26.59 1.39 31.04
CA CYS A 8 -26.34 1.91 29.69
C CYS A 8 -24.85 2.26 29.46
N SER A 9 -24.18 2.88 30.44
CA SER A 9 -22.75 3.20 30.36
C SER A 9 -21.81 1.99 30.39
N ILE A 10 -22.31 0.80 30.73
CA ILE A 10 -21.52 -0.45 30.69
C ILE A 10 -21.81 -1.23 29.40
N PHE A 11 -23.03 -1.14 28.85
CA PHE A 11 -23.38 -1.76 27.57
C PHE A 11 -22.61 -1.18 26.38
N ILE A 12 -22.29 0.12 26.38
CA ILE A 12 -21.58 0.78 25.26
C ILE A 12 -20.09 0.37 25.19
N LEU A 13 -19.49 0.01 26.32
CA LEU A 13 -18.11 -0.50 26.41
C LEU A 13 -17.95 -1.98 25.99
N LEU A 14 -19.03 -2.64 25.55
CA LEU A 14 -19.07 -4.05 25.14
C LEU A 14 -19.44 -4.25 23.66
N ILE A 15 -19.43 -3.18 22.86
CA ILE A 15 -19.78 -3.21 21.42
C ILE A 15 -18.52 -3.25 20.53
N GLY A 16 -17.32 -3.16 21.11
CA GLY A 16 -16.08 -3.48 20.38
C GLY A 16 -16.08 -4.95 19.94
N VAL A 17 -15.94 -5.19 18.64
CA VAL A 17 -15.88 -6.54 18.04
C VAL A 17 -14.56 -7.20 18.45
N GLN A 18 -14.57 -7.92 19.57
CA GLN A 18 -13.38 -8.59 20.09
C GLN A 18 -13.06 -9.87 19.29
N SER A 19 -12.31 -9.70 18.19
CA SER A 19 -11.50 -10.76 17.57
C SER A 19 -10.28 -11.11 18.44
N ASN A 20 -10.52 -11.44 19.71
CA ASN A 20 -9.46 -11.72 20.69
C ASN A 20 -8.60 -12.92 20.21
N PRO A 21 -7.29 -12.73 19.96
CA PRO A 21 -6.43 -13.76 19.38
C PRO A 21 -6.29 -15.01 20.25
N ASP A 22 -6.47 -14.90 21.59
CA ASP A 22 -6.44 -16.04 22.52
C ASP A 22 -7.69 -16.96 22.42
N ARG A 23 -8.62 -16.73 21.48
CA ARG A 23 -9.76 -17.62 21.19
C ARG A 23 -9.61 -18.49 19.93
N ARG A 24 -8.42 -18.52 19.31
CA ARG A 24 -8.09 -19.43 18.19
C ARG A 24 -8.00 -20.90 18.67
N LYS A 25 -9.13 -21.59 18.78
CA LYS A 25 -9.16 -23.04 19.03
C LYS A 25 -9.09 -23.82 17.72
N SER A 26 -8.17 -24.78 17.62
CA SER A 26 -8.30 -25.83 16.59
C SER A 26 -9.38 -26.85 16.98
N TYR A 27 -9.91 -27.63 16.03
CA TYR A 27 -10.94 -28.64 16.34
C TYR A 27 -10.49 -29.60 17.46
N SER A 28 -9.19 -29.92 17.56
CA SER A 28 -8.64 -30.83 18.58
C SER A 28 -8.79 -30.32 20.02
N GLU A 29 -9.09 -29.03 20.20
CA GLU A 29 -9.30 -28.38 21.50
C GLU A 29 -10.77 -28.28 21.91
N LEU A 30 -11.71 -28.54 20.99
CA LEU A 30 -13.16 -28.63 21.25
C LEU A 30 -13.52 -29.98 21.89
N LYS A 31 -12.96 -30.22 23.10
CA LYS A 31 -12.94 -31.49 23.87
C LYS A 31 -14.30 -32.11 24.25
N SER A 32 -15.42 -31.64 23.71
CA SER A 32 -16.75 -32.20 23.97
C SER A 32 -17.79 -31.96 22.86
N CYS A 33 -17.38 -31.81 21.59
CA CYS A 33 -18.34 -31.80 20.48
C CYS A 33 -18.77 -33.21 20.07
N ASP A 34 -19.93 -33.66 20.57
CA ASP A 34 -20.66 -34.83 20.07
C ASP A 34 -21.94 -34.38 19.37
N VAL A 35 -22.04 -34.64 18.07
CA VAL A 35 -23.24 -34.38 17.25
C VAL A 35 -24.08 -35.64 17.02
N GLY A 36 -23.67 -36.79 17.56
CA GLY A 36 -24.34 -38.07 17.44
C GLY A 36 -24.52 -38.52 15.98
N PRO A 37 -25.69 -39.08 15.60
CA PRO A 37 -25.95 -39.57 14.24
C PRO A 37 -25.78 -38.54 13.10
N LEU A 38 -25.72 -37.24 13.41
CA LEU A 38 -25.42 -36.23 12.39
C LEU A 38 -23.99 -36.35 11.84
N ALA A 39 -23.03 -36.93 12.57
CA ALA A 39 -21.68 -37.13 12.05
C ALA A 39 -21.66 -38.07 10.82
N GLU A 40 -22.46 -39.15 10.85
CA GLU A 40 -22.61 -40.06 9.71
C GLU A 40 -23.37 -39.41 8.54
N GLU A 41 -24.39 -38.58 8.82
CA GLU A 41 -25.08 -37.81 7.78
C GLU A 41 -24.13 -36.79 7.13
N ILE A 42 -23.34 -36.05 7.91
CA ILE A 42 -22.36 -35.06 7.42
C ILE A 42 -21.26 -35.76 6.61
N ALA A 43 -20.68 -36.84 7.10
CA ALA A 43 -19.67 -37.63 6.37
C ALA A 43 -20.18 -38.12 5.00
N SER A 44 -21.49 -38.41 4.87
CA SER A 44 -22.07 -38.83 3.59
C SER A 44 -22.05 -37.75 2.49
N TYR A 45 -21.77 -36.48 2.81
CA TYR A 45 -21.63 -35.39 1.85
C TYR A 45 -20.20 -35.23 1.27
N GLU A 46 -19.20 -36.01 1.73
CA GLU A 46 -17.80 -35.90 1.28
C GLU A 46 -17.63 -35.96 -0.25
N SER A 47 -18.40 -36.81 -0.94
CA SER A 47 -18.36 -36.91 -2.41
C SER A 47 -18.99 -35.71 -3.12
N VAL A 48 -20.08 -35.18 -2.57
CA VAL A 48 -20.77 -33.98 -3.07
C VAL A 48 -19.87 -32.76 -2.94
N VAL A 49 -19.22 -32.63 -1.78
CA VAL A 49 -18.20 -31.62 -1.52
C VAL A 49 -17.08 -31.68 -2.55
N LYS A 50 -16.47 -32.87 -2.75
CA LYS A 50 -15.37 -33.05 -3.71
C LYS A 50 -15.78 -32.80 -5.16
N GLU A 51 -17.03 -33.11 -5.52
CA GLU A 51 -17.61 -32.79 -6.83
C GLU A 51 -17.68 -31.27 -7.04
N ILE A 52 -18.21 -30.51 -6.08
CA ILE A 52 -18.33 -29.06 -6.18
C ILE A 52 -16.96 -28.37 -6.18
N ILE A 53 -16.02 -28.74 -5.28
CA ILE A 53 -14.65 -28.18 -5.30
C ILE A 53 -14.05 -28.38 -6.69
N ASN A 54 -14.09 -29.59 -7.23
CA ASN A 54 -13.49 -29.87 -8.53
C ASN A 54 -14.21 -29.15 -9.68
N TYR A 55 -15.53 -28.98 -9.61
CA TYR A 55 -16.31 -28.24 -10.60
C TYR A 55 -15.91 -26.77 -10.71
N VAL A 56 -15.58 -26.15 -9.57
CA VAL A 56 -15.10 -24.76 -9.48
C VAL A 56 -13.60 -24.67 -9.79
N THR A 57 -12.72 -25.30 -9.02
CA THR A 57 -11.27 -25.03 -9.11
C THR A 57 -10.58 -25.61 -10.36
N ASN A 58 -11.19 -26.63 -10.99
CA ASN A 58 -10.63 -27.39 -12.12
C ASN A 58 -11.64 -27.70 -13.24
N GLY A 59 -12.90 -27.26 -13.10
CA GLY A 59 -14.01 -27.66 -13.95
C GLY A 59 -14.60 -26.52 -14.78
N PRO A 60 -15.81 -26.72 -15.36
CA PRO A 60 -16.46 -25.74 -16.24
C PRO A 60 -16.80 -24.39 -15.61
N PHE A 61 -16.73 -24.25 -14.28
CA PHE A 61 -17.01 -22.99 -13.57
C PHE A 61 -15.73 -22.18 -13.26
N LYS A 62 -14.54 -22.74 -13.53
CA LYS A 62 -13.25 -22.11 -13.19
C LYS A 62 -13.13 -20.70 -13.75
N GLY A 63 -12.77 -19.74 -12.90
CA GLY A 63 -12.63 -18.32 -13.21
C GLY A 63 -13.95 -17.57 -13.36
N LYS A 64 -15.11 -18.23 -13.38
CA LYS A 64 -16.39 -17.57 -13.71
C LYS A 64 -16.79 -16.50 -12.69
N THR A 65 -16.58 -16.75 -11.39
CA THR A 65 -16.88 -15.74 -10.35
C THR A 65 -16.06 -14.47 -10.57
N TYR A 66 -14.76 -14.61 -10.85
CA TYR A 66 -13.86 -13.50 -11.15
C TYR A 66 -14.23 -12.78 -12.47
N ASP A 67 -14.61 -13.53 -13.51
CA ASP A 67 -15.02 -12.96 -14.79
C ASP A 67 -16.30 -12.13 -14.66
N GLU A 68 -17.33 -12.61 -13.97
CA GLU A 68 -18.56 -11.82 -13.79
C GLU A 68 -18.37 -10.65 -12.81
N LEU A 69 -17.63 -10.85 -11.70
CA LEU A 69 -17.28 -9.76 -10.76
C LEU A 69 -16.50 -8.64 -11.45
N SER A 70 -15.46 -8.98 -12.21
CA SER A 70 -14.68 -7.97 -12.92
C SER A 70 -15.47 -7.31 -14.06
N LYS A 71 -16.39 -8.01 -14.74
CA LYS A 71 -17.34 -7.36 -15.67
C LYS A 71 -18.23 -6.35 -14.94
N PHE A 72 -18.73 -6.70 -13.77
CA PHE A 72 -19.59 -5.86 -12.93
C PHE A 72 -18.86 -4.57 -12.50
N VAL A 73 -17.76 -4.69 -11.77
CA VAL A 73 -17.08 -3.50 -11.21
C VAL A 73 -16.28 -2.69 -12.23
N ASP A 74 -15.87 -3.27 -13.37
CA ASP A 74 -15.30 -2.49 -14.48
C ASP A 74 -16.39 -1.68 -15.20
N THR A 75 -17.64 -2.14 -15.18
CA THR A 75 -18.80 -1.45 -15.79
C THR A 75 -19.35 -0.34 -14.89
N PHE A 76 -19.54 -0.62 -13.60
CA PHE A 76 -20.19 0.31 -12.66
C PHE A 76 -19.18 1.12 -11.81
N GLY A 77 -18.08 0.51 -11.37
CA GLY A 77 -17.20 1.07 -10.35
C GLY A 77 -17.87 1.08 -8.97
N ALA A 78 -17.54 2.09 -8.16
CA ALA A 78 -18.19 2.42 -6.89
C ALA A 78 -19.73 2.55 -7.01
N ARG A 79 -20.48 2.07 -6.01
CA ARG A 79 -21.95 1.98 -6.03
C ARG A 79 -22.60 2.59 -4.77
N PRO A 80 -22.52 3.91 -4.53
CA PRO A 80 -23.05 4.53 -3.31
C PRO A 80 -24.54 4.26 -3.09
N SER A 81 -24.94 4.03 -1.84
CA SER A 81 -26.32 3.67 -1.49
C SER A 81 -27.32 4.79 -1.86
N GLY A 82 -28.36 4.42 -2.62
CA GLY A 82 -29.33 5.37 -3.19
C GLY A 82 -28.89 6.08 -4.47
N SER A 83 -27.71 5.77 -5.03
CA SER A 83 -27.28 6.27 -6.33
C SER A 83 -27.94 5.52 -7.50
N GLN A 84 -28.04 6.15 -8.67
CA GLN A 84 -28.52 5.47 -9.89
C GLN A 84 -27.59 4.32 -10.30
N VAL A 85 -26.28 4.43 -10.07
CA VAL A 85 -25.30 3.39 -10.41
C VAL A 85 -25.56 2.11 -9.63
N LEU A 86 -25.96 2.22 -8.36
CA LEU A 86 -26.39 1.07 -7.57
C LEU A 86 -27.67 0.42 -8.12
N GLU A 87 -28.67 1.22 -8.50
CA GLU A 87 -29.92 0.68 -9.06
C GLU A 87 -29.70 -0.01 -10.42
N ASP A 88 -28.84 0.54 -11.26
CA ASP A 88 -28.40 -0.08 -12.52
C ASP A 88 -27.59 -1.38 -12.26
N SER A 89 -26.79 -1.40 -11.19
CA SER A 89 -26.05 -2.58 -10.72
C SER A 89 -26.97 -3.70 -10.21
N ILE A 90 -28.02 -3.34 -9.47
CA ILE A 90 -29.06 -4.27 -9.01
C ILE A 90 -29.80 -4.89 -10.22
N ASP A 91 -30.22 -4.08 -11.19
CA ASP A 91 -30.89 -4.59 -12.39
C ASP A 91 -29.97 -5.48 -13.24
N TYR A 92 -28.66 -5.17 -13.31
CA TYR A 92 -27.66 -6.05 -13.93
C TYR A 92 -27.59 -7.42 -13.24
N ILE A 93 -27.46 -7.47 -11.90
CA ILE A 93 -27.31 -8.75 -11.19
C ILE A 93 -28.60 -9.57 -11.25
N ILE A 94 -29.77 -8.91 -11.26
CA ILE A 94 -31.07 -9.54 -11.50
C ILE A 94 -31.17 -10.11 -12.91
N GLN A 95 -30.57 -9.47 -13.92
CA GLN A 95 -30.54 -9.97 -15.30
C GLN A 95 -29.56 -11.15 -15.46
N LEU A 96 -28.35 -11.03 -14.92
CA LEU A 96 -27.34 -12.09 -14.90
C LEU A 96 -27.88 -13.38 -14.26
N THR A 97 -28.59 -13.27 -13.14
CA THR A 97 -29.26 -14.42 -12.48
C THR A 97 -30.32 -15.10 -13.36
N LYS A 98 -31.04 -14.35 -14.21
CA LYS A 98 -32.01 -14.92 -15.16
C LYS A 98 -31.36 -15.61 -16.35
N GLU A 99 -30.13 -15.23 -16.71
CA GLU A 99 -29.37 -15.88 -17.78
C GLU A 99 -28.87 -17.27 -17.34
N GLU A 100 -28.68 -17.47 -16.03
CA GLU A 100 -28.56 -18.80 -15.38
C GLU A 100 -29.92 -19.51 -15.18
N ASP A 101 -31.01 -18.96 -15.75
CA ASP A 101 -32.40 -19.43 -15.66
C ASP A 101 -32.90 -19.54 -14.19
N ILE A 102 -32.36 -18.74 -13.27
CA ILE A 102 -32.86 -18.61 -11.91
C ILE A 102 -33.88 -17.47 -11.90
N ASN A 103 -35.15 -17.81 -11.70
CA ASN A 103 -36.28 -16.90 -11.95
C ASN A 103 -37.06 -16.50 -10.68
N ASP A 104 -36.77 -17.08 -9.52
CA ASP A 104 -37.40 -16.74 -8.23
C ASP A 104 -36.59 -15.64 -7.55
N ILE A 105 -36.79 -14.40 -8.01
CA ILE A 105 -36.07 -13.20 -7.59
C ILE A 105 -37.09 -12.19 -7.03
N VAL A 106 -36.79 -11.63 -5.86
CA VAL A 106 -37.65 -10.65 -5.17
C VAL A 106 -36.80 -9.47 -4.69
N THR A 107 -37.18 -8.25 -5.04
CA THR A 107 -36.58 -7.03 -4.47
C THR A 107 -37.41 -6.52 -3.29
N GLN A 108 -36.77 -5.76 -2.39
CA GLN A 108 -37.42 -5.16 -1.23
C GLN A 108 -37.02 -3.70 -1.07
N GLU A 109 -37.94 -2.79 -1.41
CA GLU A 109 -37.77 -1.34 -1.29
C GLU A 109 -37.54 -0.90 0.17
N LEU A 110 -36.60 0.02 0.37
CA LEU A 110 -36.29 0.74 1.61
C LEU A 110 -35.87 2.18 1.28
N GLU A 111 -35.91 3.08 2.28
CA GLU A 111 -35.40 4.45 2.16
C GLU A 111 -33.97 4.54 2.71
N VAL A 112 -33.06 5.18 1.96
CA VAL A 112 -31.64 5.35 2.27
C VAL A 112 -31.19 6.81 2.09
N PRO A 113 -30.21 7.30 2.86
CA PRO A 113 -29.69 8.66 2.71
C PRO A 113 -28.56 8.71 1.68
N LEU A 114 -28.85 9.13 0.44
CA LEU A 114 -27.84 9.43 -0.57
C LEU A 114 -27.04 10.66 -0.12
N TRP A 115 -25.83 10.43 0.38
CA TRP A 115 -24.81 11.47 0.56
C TRP A 115 -23.84 11.43 -0.62
N MET A 116 -23.54 12.58 -1.19
CA MET A 116 -22.59 12.72 -2.29
C MET A 116 -21.43 13.63 -1.87
N ARG A 117 -20.22 13.12 -2.01
CA ARG A 117 -18.97 13.89 -1.99
C ARG A 117 -18.94 14.90 -3.14
N GLY A 118 -18.46 16.10 -2.85
CA GLY A 118 -18.22 17.17 -3.82
C GLY A 118 -16.73 17.36 -4.08
N LYS A 119 -16.30 18.61 -4.27
CA LYS A 119 -14.87 18.93 -4.22
C LYS A 119 -14.37 18.88 -2.77
N GLU A 120 -13.23 18.23 -2.57
CA GLU A 120 -12.46 18.23 -1.33
C GLU A 120 -11.01 18.65 -1.68
N GLU A 121 -10.37 19.45 -0.81
CA GLU A 121 -8.97 19.92 -0.95
C GLU A 121 -8.46 20.35 0.42
N ILE A 122 -7.21 20.03 0.75
CA ILE A 122 -6.53 20.54 1.94
C ILE A 122 -5.05 20.84 1.65
N THR A 123 -4.54 21.88 2.29
CA THR A 123 -3.13 22.30 2.14
C THR A 123 -2.60 22.72 3.50
N MET A 124 -1.49 22.11 3.92
CA MET A 124 -0.65 22.65 4.99
C MET A 124 -0.01 23.96 4.51
N ILE A 125 -0.09 25.00 5.34
CA ILE A 125 0.39 26.36 5.07
C ILE A 125 1.61 26.67 5.94
N GLU A 126 1.58 26.25 7.20
CA GLU A 126 2.69 26.29 8.15
C GLU A 126 2.94 24.86 8.66
N PRO A 127 4.20 24.42 8.87
CA PRO A 127 5.43 25.20 8.73
C PRO A 127 5.96 25.30 7.29
N ARG A 128 5.51 24.44 6.36
CA ARG A 128 5.80 24.52 4.92
C ARG A 128 4.54 24.28 4.10
N LYS A 129 4.52 24.73 2.84
CA LYS A 129 3.42 24.39 1.93
C LYS A 129 3.53 22.92 1.49
N LYS A 130 2.50 22.12 1.75
CA LYS A 130 2.30 20.78 1.18
C LYS A 130 0.79 20.51 1.02
N ASN A 131 0.40 19.90 -0.09
CA ASN A 131 -0.95 19.34 -0.25
C ASN A 131 -1.05 18.08 0.63
N ILE A 132 -2.17 17.90 1.31
CA ILE A 132 -2.40 16.76 2.21
C ILE A 132 -3.50 15.90 1.59
N ASP A 133 -3.32 14.58 1.56
CA ASP A 133 -4.29 13.69 0.92
C ASP A 133 -5.40 13.34 1.89
N LEU A 134 -6.63 13.69 1.50
CA LEU A 134 -7.83 13.63 2.33
C LEU A 134 -8.96 12.85 1.67
N LEU A 135 -9.83 12.29 2.51
CA LEU A 135 -11.11 11.78 2.06
C LEU A 135 -12.18 12.08 3.12
N GLY A 136 -13.16 12.91 2.78
CA GLY A 136 -14.28 13.23 3.66
C GLY A 136 -15.00 12.00 4.17
N LEU A 137 -15.32 11.98 5.47
CA LEU A 137 -16.05 10.84 6.05
C LEU A 137 -17.51 10.84 5.56
N GLY A 138 -18.14 9.66 5.52
CA GLY A 138 -19.53 9.54 5.11
C GLY A 138 -20.45 10.46 5.93
N GLN A 139 -21.45 11.07 5.30
CA GLN A 139 -22.34 12.08 5.91
C GLN A 139 -21.64 13.39 6.36
N SER A 140 -20.35 13.62 6.06
CA SER A 140 -19.64 14.85 6.44
C SER A 140 -20.30 16.11 5.86
N VAL A 141 -20.18 17.23 6.58
CA VAL A 141 -20.80 18.50 6.19
C VAL A 141 -19.78 19.40 5.47
N SER A 142 -20.23 20.14 4.47
CA SER A 142 -19.41 21.13 3.75
C SER A 142 -18.75 22.14 4.68
N THR A 143 -17.54 22.59 4.32
CA THR A 143 -16.93 23.81 4.88
C THR A 143 -17.75 25.05 4.49
N PRO A 144 -17.51 26.21 5.13
CA PRO A 144 -17.89 27.50 4.55
C PRO A 144 -17.35 27.65 3.11
N PRO A 145 -17.99 28.48 2.24
CA PRO A 145 -17.53 28.72 0.87
C PRO A 145 -16.10 29.28 0.75
N GLU A 146 -15.61 29.95 1.80
CA GLU A 146 -14.25 30.46 1.97
C GLU A 146 -13.24 29.42 2.50
N GLY A 147 -13.69 28.18 2.74
CA GLY A 147 -12.91 27.13 3.42
C GLY A 147 -12.80 27.37 4.94
N ILE A 148 -11.90 26.62 5.57
CA ILE A 148 -11.48 26.82 6.97
C ILE A 148 -9.96 26.90 6.97
N THR A 149 -9.39 28.01 7.47
CA THR A 149 -7.94 28.11 7.75
C THR A 149 -7.75 28.20 9.25
N ALA A 150 -7.10 27.20 9.85
CA ALA A 150 -6.96 27.10 11.30
C ALA A 150 -5.71 26.31 11.73
N GLU A 151 -5.29 26.53 12.96
CA GLU A 151 -4.20 25.78 13.61
C GLU A 151 -4.66 24.35 13.97
N VAL A 152 -3.74 23.39 13.93
CA VAL A 152 -4.01 21.99 14.29
C VAL A 152 -3.53 21.69 15.72
N ILE A 153 -4.36 20.98 16.48
CA ILE A 153 -3.93 20.19 17.64
C ILE A 153 -3.97 18.72 17.26
N VAL A 154 -2.87 18.01 17.54
CA VAL A 154 -2.79 16.54 17.39
C VAL A 154 -3.08 15.89 18.74
N VAL A 155 -3.87 14.82 18.76
CA VAL A 155 -4.17 14.00 19.94
C VAL A 155 -4.20 12.52 19.56
N HIS A 156 -3.77 11.65 20.46
CA HIS A 156 -3.79 10.20 20.25
C HIS A 156 -5.13 9.55 20.62
N ASN A 157 -5.91 10.18 21.50
CA ASN A 157 -7.13 9.59 22.04
C ASN A 157 -8.14 10.63 22.56
N PHE A 158 -9.34 10.17 22.93
CA PHE A 158 -10.43 11.04 23.42
C PHE A 158 -10.21 11.57 24.85
N ASP A 159 -9.44 10.89 25.69
CA ASP A 159 -9.19 11.33 27.07
C ASP A 159 -8.18 12.48 27.08
N GLU A 160 -7.13 12.40 26.25
CA GLU A 160 -6.18 13.49 25.99
C GLU A 160 -6.89 14.77 25.51
N LEU A 161 -7.74 14.66 24.48
CA LEU A 161 -8.59 15.77 24.05
C LEU A 161 -9.50 16.29 25.18
N SER A 162 -9.97 15.40 26.07
CA SER A 162 -10.81 15.77 27.21
C SER A 162 -10.04 16.53 28.29
N GLU A 163 -8.73 16.31 28.44
CA GLU A 163 -7.86 17.01 29.40
C GLU A 163 -7.40 18.41 28.92
N ILE A 164 -7.26 18.64 27.60
CA ILE A 164 -6.89 19.96 27.06
C ILE A 164 -7.96 21.03 27.39
N PRO A 165 -7.60 22.26 27.84
CA PRO A 165 -8.56 23.34 28.07
C PRO A 165 -9.42 23.70 26.85
N TYR A 166 -10.63 24.23 27.07
CA TYR A 166 -11.54 24.58 25.96
C TYR A 166 -10.97 25.74 25.14
N GLU A 167 -10.41 26.72 25.82
CA GLU A 167 -9.75 27.90 25.26
C GLU A 167 -8.51 27.58 24.40
N ASP A 168 -7.93 26.39 24.53
CA ASP A 168 -6.80 25.94 23.71
C ASP A 168 -7.25 25.20 22.44
N VAL A 169 -8.51 24.71 22.38
CA VAL A 169 -9.08 23.96 21.23
C VAL A 169 -10.10 24.79 20.44
N GLU A 170 -10.76 25.78 21.04
CA GLU A 170 -11.75 26.62 20.38
C GLU A 170 -11.16 27.31 19.12
N GLY A 171 -11.82 27.12 17.98
CA GLY A 171 -11.37 27.69 16.70
C GLY A 171 -10.30 26.87 15.95
N LYS A 172 -9.80 25.76 16.52
CA LYS A 172 -8.77 24.91 15.91
C LYS A 172 -9.32 23.67 15.19
N ILE A 173 -8.46 23.01 14.43
CA ILE A 173 -8.71 21.67 13.86
C ILE A 173 -8.13 20.64 14.84
N VAL A 174 -8.91 19.60 15.16
CA VAL A 174 -8.40 18.46 15.94
C VAL A 174 -8.04 17.33 14.98
N LEU A 175 -6.78 16.90 14.99
CA LEU A 175 -6.31 15.68 14.32
C LEU A 175 -6.22 14.55 15.35
N TYR A 176 -7.00 13.49 15.16
CA TYR A 176 -6.83 12.23 15.88
C TYR A 176 -5.79 11.36 15.17
N ASP A 177 -4.69 11.08 15.85
CA ASP A 177 -3.63 10.16 15.45
C ASP A 177 -3.51 8.99 16.45
N PRO A 178 -4.47 8.06 16.48
CA PRO A 178 -4.38 6.85 17.28
C PRO A 178 -3.37 5.88 16.68
N ILE A 179 -2.61 5.19 17.54
CA ILE A 179 -1.87 3.99 17.13
C ILE A 179 -2.91 2.92 16.76
N PHE A 180 -2.83 2.40 15.53
CA PHE A 180 -3.71 1.31 15.08
C PHE A 180 -3.47 0.07 15.95
N THR A 181 -4.56 -0.50 16.47
CA THR A 181 -4.55 -1.69 17.35
C THR A 181 -5.42 -2.80 16.77
N THR A 182 -6.72 -2.56 16.73
CA THR A 182 -7.70 -3.33 15.94
C THR A 182 -8.65 -2.37 15.23
N TYR A 183 -9.31 -2.80 14.16
CA TYR A 183 -10.33 -1.99 13.51
C TYR A 183 -11.45 -1.61 14.49
N GLY A 184 -11.99 -2.59 15.23
CA GLY A 184 -13.10 -2.39 16.18
C GLY A 184 -12.80 -1.42 17.33
N GLU A 185 -11.54 -1.25 17.73
CA GLU A 185 -11.12 -0.26 18.73
C GLU A 185 -10.79 1.10 18.08
N THR A 186 -10.08 1.08 16.93
CA THR A 186 -9.57 2.30 16.29
C THR A 186 -10.68 3.06 15.52
N VAL A 187 -11.67 2.37 14.96
CA VAL A 187 -12.78 2.98 14.19
C VAL A 187 -13.62 3.96 15.01
N ALA A 188 -13.58 3.88 16.34
CA ALA A 188 -14.26 4.82 17.23
C ALA A 188 -13.88 6.30 16.95
N TYR A 189 -12.64 6.57 16.51
CA TYR A 189 -12.16 7.89 16.15
C TYR A 189 -12.81 8.41 14.85
N ARG A 190 -12.92 7.57 13.81
CA ARG A 190 -13.70 7.88 12.61
C ARG A 190 -15.16 8.14 12.98
N SER A 191 -15.76 7.23 13.75
CA SER A 191 -17.20 7.24 13.98
C SER A 191 -17.71 8.38 14.88
N HIS A 192 -16.87 8.91 15.78
CA HIS A 192 -17.30 9.89 16.80
C HIS A 192 -16.40 11.13 16.92
N GLY A 193 -15.26 11.19 16.22
CA GLY A 193 -14.25 12.25 16.38
C GLY A 193 -14.78 13.66 16.17
N ALA A 194 -15.65 13.86 15.17
CA ALA A 194 -16.27 15.15 14.88
C ALA A 194 -17.14 15.67 16.04
N VAL A 195 -17.87 14.78 16.74
CA VAL A 195 -18.67 15.16 17.91
C VAL A 195 -17.77 15.56 19.08
N ARG A 196 -16.73 14.76 19.36
CA ARG A 196 -15.80 15.02 20.48
C ARG A 196 -14.97 16.30 20.28
N ALA A 197 -14.57 16.59 19.03
CA ALA A 197 -13.89 17.82 18.68
C ALA A 197 -14.83 19.04 18.78
N ALA A 198 -16.08 18.91 18.29
CA ALA A 198 -17.08 19.98 18.40
C ALA A 198 -17.52 20.26 19.85
N GLU A 199 -17.54 19.25 20.74
CA GLU A 199 -17.73 19.41 22.19
C GLU A 199 -16.64 20.32 22.83
N LYS A 200 -15.46 20.42 22.19
CA LYS A 200 -14.34 21.29 22.58
C LYS A 200 -14.20 22.57 21.73
N GLY A 201 -15.20 22.92 20.92
CA GLY A 201 -15.20 24.16 20.14
C GLY A 201 -14.35 24.15 18.87
N ALA A 202 -13.87 22.97 18.43
CA ALA A 202 -13.14 22.83 17.17
C ALA A 202 -13.98 23.25 15.96
N VAL A 203 -13.32 23.68 14.89
CA VAL A 203 -13.98 24.11 13.63
C VAL A 203 -14.04 23.00 12.58
N ALA A 204 -13.12 22.04 12.62
CA ALA A 204 -13.11 20.82 11.81
C ALA A 204 -12.41 19.69 12.59
N SER A 205 -12.59 18.46 12.13
CA SER A 205 -11.93 17.26 12.67
C SER A 205 -11.18 16.55 11.53
N LEU A 206 -10.01 15.99 11.83
CA LEU A 206 -9.28 15.09 10.96
C LEU A 206 -9.00 13.79 11.74
N VAL A 207 -8.94 12.67 11.03
CA VAL A 207 -8.56 11.38 11.60
C VAL A 207 -7.54 10.71 10.69
N ARG A 208 -6.50 10.12 11.29
CA ARG A 208 -5.63 9.17 10.60
C ARG A 208 -6.46 8.01 10.04
N SER A 209 -6.21 7.59 8.80
CA SER A 209 -6.79 6.38 8.21
C SER A 209 -6.83 5.20 9.20
N ILE A 210 -7.99 4.52 9.29
CA ILE A 210 -8.23 3.43 10.26
C ILE A 210 -7.63 2.11 9.72
N ALA A 211 -6.32 2.13 9.48
CA ALA A 211 -5.57 1.08 8.81
C ALA A 211 -4.21 0.84 9.50
N PRO A 212 -3.64 -0.38 9.40
CA PRO A 212 -2.29 -0.66 9.86
C PRO A 212 -1.19 -0.18 8.88
N PHE A 213 -1.56 0.07 7.63
CA PHE A 213 -0.66 0.40 6.51
C PHE A 213 -1.44 1.13 5.41
N SER A 214 -0.77 2.03 4.69
CA SER A 214 -1.26 2.72 3.49
C SER A 214 -0.06 3.01 2.56
N ILE A 215 -0.35 3.52 1.36
CA ILE A 215 0.65 4.19 0.50
C ILE A 215 0.05 5.53 0.10
N ASN A 216 0.17 6.52 0.99
CA ASN A 216 -0.47 7.84 0.92
C ASN A 216 -2.00 7.80 0.65
N SER A 217 -2.69 6.78 1.18
CA SER A 217 -4.10 6.52 0.86
C SER A 217 -5.04 6.90 2.04
N PRO A 218 -5.95 7.87 1.88
CA PRO A 218 -6.95 8.23 2.89
C PRO A 218 -8.18 7.30 2.85
N HIS A 219 -8.60 6.76 4.01
CA HIS A 219 -9.74 5.82 4.11
C HIS A 219 -11.05 6.51 4.55
N THR A 220 -12.13 6.38 3.77
CA THR A 220 -13.45 6.92 4.13
C THR A 220 -14.16 6.04 5.18
N GLY A 221 -15.47 6.24 5.36
CA GLY A 221 -16.34 5.41 6.19
C GLY A 221 -17.34 6.22 7.00
N LEU A 222 -18.31 5.51 7.57
CA LEU A 222 -19.40 6.13 8.32
C LEU A 222 -18.96 6.79 9.63
N GLN A 223 -19.58 7.94 9.90
CA GLN A 223 -19.52 8.68 11.16
C GLN A 223 -20.90 9.12 11.64
N TYR A 224 -21.00 9.49 12.91
CA TYR A 224 -22.27 9.84 13.56
C TYR A 224 -22.19 11.22 14.21
N TYR A 225 -23.11 12.12 13.84
CA TYR A 225 -23.34 13.37 14.56
C TYR A 225 -24.34 13.19 15.70
N ASN A 226 -24.25 14.07 16.70
CA ASN A 226 -25.24 14.24 17.76
C ASN A 226 -25.98 15.57 17.52
N ASP A 227 -27.30 15.57 17.42
CA ASP A 227 -28.10 16.78 17.12
C ASP A 227 -28.02 17.87 18.22
N ASN A 228 -27.48 17.55 19.40
CA ASN A 228 -27.22 18.50 20.47
C ASN A 228 -25.84 19.19 20.35
N VAL A 229 -25.02 18.79 19.37
CA VAL A 229 -23.65 19.26 19.14
C VAL A 229 -23.56 19.88 17.75
N LYS A 230 -22.77 20.95 17.60
CA LYS A 230 -22.54 21.60 16.30
C LYS A 230 -21.88 20.61 15.35
N ARG A 231 -22.51 20.31 14.21
CA ARG A 231 -21.88 19.53 13.13
C ARG A 231 -20.72 20.35 12.53
N ILE A 232 -19.56 19.70 12.35
CA ILE A 232 -18.34 20.30 11.80
C ILE A 232 -17.82 19.42 10.65
N PRO A 233 -17.14 20.00 9.64
CA PRO A 233 -16.51 19.21 8.57
C PRO A 233 -15.50 18.22 9.16
N THR A 234 -15.46 17.02 8.59
CA THR A 234 -14.48 16.00 8.98
C THR A 234 -14.06 15.11 7.82
N ALA A 235 -12.78 14.75 7.79
CA ALA A 235 -12.15 13.88 6.80
C ALA A 235 -11.19 12.90 7.48
N ALA A 236 -10.91 11.79 6.81
CA ALA A 236 -9.67 11.06 7.03
C ALA A 236 -8.53 11.72 6.25
N ILE A 237 -7.31 11.48 6.70
CA ILE A 237 -6.06 11.75 5.98
C ILE A 237 -5.17 10.51 5.97
N SER A 238 -4.23 10.46 5.04
CA SER A 238 -3.24 9.39 4.95
C SER A 238 -2.44 9.20 6.26
N ILE A 239 -1.92 7.98 6.49
CA ILE A 239 -1.15 7.68 7.72
C ILE A 239 0.13 8.51 7.76
N GLU A 240 0.73 8.70 6.60
CA GLU A 240 1.98 9.39 6.33
C GLU A 240 1.86 10.88 6.66
N ASP A 241 0.74 11.51 6.31
CA ASP A 241 0.46 12.91 6.64
C ASP A 241 0.00 13.11 8.10
N ALA A 242 -0.70 12.14 8.69
CA ALA A 242 -0.98 12.16 10.13
C ALA A 242 0.32 12.06 10.96
N ASP A 243 1.21 11.14 10.58
CA ASP A 243 2.50 10.92 11.24
C ASP A 243 3.47 12.09 11.03
N LEU A 244 3.48 12.72 9.84
CA LEU A 244 4.18 13.99 9.58
C LEU A 244 3.68 15.08 10.54
N MET A 245 2.36 15.26 10.67
CA MET A 245 1.80 16.24 11.59
C MET A 245 2.10 15.92 13.06
N ARG A 246 2.12 14.64 13.47
CA ARG A 246 2.62 14.23 14.80
C ARG A 246 4.08 14.65 15.00
N ARG A 247 4.98 14.32 14.06
CA ARG A 247 6.42 14.66 14.17
C ARG A 247 6.64 16.18 14.26
N LEU A 248 5.91 16.96 13.48
CA LEU A 248 5.96 18.42 13.53
C LEU A 248 5.41 18.98 14.85
N PHE A 249 4.25 18.50 15.31
CA PHE A 249 3.60 18.95 16.56
C PHE A 249 4.47 18.63 17.79
N ASN A 250 5.02 17.42 17.88
CA ASN A 250 5.91 16.99 18.96
C ASN A 250 7.23 17.78 19.00
N ARG A 251 7.66 18.36 17.87
CA ARG A 251 8.81 19.28 17.76
C ARG A 251 8.43 20.75 18.05
N GLY A 252 7.21 21.00 18.52
CA GLY A 252 6.70 22.35 18.82
C GLY A 252 6.51 23.23 17.58
N LYS A 253 6.39 22.64 16.39
CA LYS A 253 6.10 23.39 15.16
C LYS A 253 4.60 23.71 15.12
N LYS A 254 4.26 24.97 14.85
CA LYS A 254 2.89 25.38 14.56
C LYS A 254 2.48 24.83 13.20
N ILE A 255 1.36 24.11 13.18
CA ILE A 255 0.76 23.53 11.97
C ILE A 255 -0.51 24.31 11.67
N VAL A 256 -0.65 24.79 10.44
CA VAL A 256 -1.87 25.47 9.95
C VAL A 256 -2.30 24.83 8.66
N LEU A 257 -3.56 24.42 8.59
CA LEU A 257 -4.16 23.86 7.37
C LEU A 257 -5.21 24.85 6.83
N ASN A 258 -5.31 24.94 5.50
CA ASN A 258 -6.53 25.38 4.82
C ASN A 258 -7.24 24.14 4.29
N ILE A 259 -8.51 23.95 4.66
CA ILE A 259 -9.37 22.85 4.19
C ILE A 259 -10.62 23.42 3.52
N THR A 260 -10.99 22.85 2.37
CA THR A 260 -12.25 23.12 1.66
C THR A 260 -12.92 21.80 1.32
N MET A 261 -14.17 21.61 1.74
CA MET A 261 -14.95 20.40 1.46
C MET A 261 -16.38 20.78 1.09
N THR A 262 -16.98 20.03 0.17
CA THR A 262 -18.37 20.19 -0.23
C THR A 262 -19.06 18.84 -0.32
N SER A 263 -20.34 18.82 0.04
CA SER A 263 -21.17 17.62 0.02
C SER A 263 -22.64 17.97 -0.21
N THR A 264 -23.44 17.02 -0.70
CA THR A 264 -24.91 17.08 -0.66
C THR A 264 -25.49 15.85 0.02
N SER A 265 -26.74 15.95 0.49
CA SER A 265 -27.45 14.85 1.12
C SER A 265 -28.95 14.95 0.83
N GLU A 266 -29.56 13.84 0.42
CA GLU A 266 -31.01 13.69 0.23
C GLU A 266 -31.45 12.25 0.52
N THR A 267 -32.75 12.03 0.73
CA THR A 267 -33.30 10.67 0.92
C THR A 267 -33.77 10.10 -0.42
N LYS A 268 -33.48 8.82 -0.66
CA LYS A 268 -33.84 8.07 -1.87
C LYS A 268 -34.44 6.71 -1.49
N THR A 269 -35.30 6.18 -2.35
CA THR A 269 -35.68 4.76 -2.33
C THR A 269 -34.58 3.93 -2.99
N SER A 270 -34.24 2.78 -2.40
CA SER A 270 -33.36 1.73 -2.98
C SER A 270 -33.85 0.34 -2.54
N ARG A 271 -33.17 -0.78 -2.89
CA ARG A 271 -33.74 -2.14 -2.70
C ARG A 271 -32.74 -3.27 -2.45
N ASN A 272 -32.91 -3.98 -1.32
CA ASN A 272 -32.31 -5.31 -1.12
C ASN A 272 -32.77 -6.27 -2.23
N THR A 273 -31.91 -7.20 -2.66
CA THR A 273 -32.24 -8.23 -3.66
C THR A 273 -32.15 -9.63 -3.07
N LEU A 274 -33.18 -10.45 -3.28
CA LEU A 274 -33.30 -11.82 -2.77
C LEU A 274 -33.44 -12.79 -3.95
N ILE A 275 -32.69 -13.91 -3.94
CA ILE A 275 -32.72 -14.94 -4.99
C ILE A 275 -32.91 -16.32 -4.32
N ASP A 276 -33.96 -17.07 -4.68
CA ASP A 276 -34.30 -18.35 -4.05
C ASP A 276 -34.07 -19.58 -4.95
N LEU A 277 -33.15 -20.47 -4.56
CA LEU A 277 -33.09 -21.84 -5.07
C LEU A 277 -33.96 -22.76 -4.18
N LYS A 278 -35.21 -22.99 -4.59
CA LYS A 278 -36.22 -23.69 -3.77
C LYS A 278 -35.84 -25.12 -3.42
N GLY A 279 -35.99 -25.46 -2.13
CA GLY A 279 -35.71 -26.77 -1.58
C GLY A 279 -36.60 -27.92 -2.09
N SER A 280 -36.21 -29.14 -1.75
CA SER A 280 -36.91 -30.38 -2.11
C SER A 280 -37.85 -30.93 -1.03
N LEU A 281 -37.53 -30.72 0.26
CA LEU A 281 -38.21 -31.38 1.38
C LEU A 281 -38.91 -30.39 2.32
N ASN A 282 -38.19 -29.33 2.74
CA ASN A 282 -38.71 -28.25 3.59
C ASN A 282 -38.43 -26.91 2.88
N PRO A 283 -39.13 -26.59 1.77
CA PRO A 283 -38.87 -25.39 0.97
C PRO A 283 -39.21 -24.08 1.70
N GLU A 284 -39.94 -24.15 2.80
CA GLU A 284 -40.21 -23.02 3.70
C GLU A 284 -39.04 -22.70 4.65
N LYS A 285 -38.07 -23.62 4.83
CA LYS A 285 -36.86 -23.36 5.61
C LYS A 285 -35.76 -22.80 4.73
N LEU A 286 -35.09 -21.77 5.25
CA LEU A 286 -34.03 -21.03 4.57
C LEU A 286 -32.66 -21.38 5.16
N VAL A 287 -31.68 -21.54 4.29
CA VAL A 287 -30.27 -21.25 4.58
C VAL A 287 -29.92 -20.04 3.72
N ILE A 288 -29.40 -18.99 4.34
CA ILE A 288 -29.08 -17.72 3.67
C ILE A 288 -27.57 -17.64 3.43
N VAL A 289 -27.18 -17.16 2.25
CA VAL A 289 -25.82 -16.66 1.94
C VAL A 289 -25.94 -15.20 1.52
N SER A 290 -25.01 -14.34 1.94
CA SER A 290 -25.09 -12.89 1.69
C SER A 290 -23.74 -12.20 1.55
N GLY A 291 -23.87 -10.98 1.05
CA GLY A 291 -22.88 -9.92 0.86
C GLY A 291 -23.63 -8.62 0.53
N HIS A 292 -22.98 -7.45 0.51
CA HIS A 292 -23.64 -6.19 0.17
C HIS A 292 -23.41 -5.78 -1.30
N ILE A 293 -24.39 -5.07 -1.91
CA ILE A 293 -24.29 -4.65 -3.32
C ILE A 293 -23.88 -3.19 -3.51
N ASP A 294 -24.03 -2.34 -2.49
CA ASP A 294 -23.42 -1.00 -2.50
C ASP A 294 -21.94 -1.03 -2.13
N SER A 295 -21.32 0.15 -2.10
CA SER A 295 -19.96 0.41 -1.62
C SER A 295 -19.83 1.91 -1.33
N TRP A 296 -18.73 2.32 -0.70
CA TRP A 296 -18.28 3.71 -0.74
C TRP A 296 -18.13 4.25 -2.16
N ASP A 297 -18.05 5.58 -2.24
CA ASP A 297 -17.94 6.39 -3.46
C ASP A 297 -16.52 6.48 -4.04
N VAL A 298 -15.61 5.62 -3.58
CA VAL A 298 -14.22 5.50 -4.03
C VAL A 298 -13.92 4.11 -4.57
N GLY A 299 -12.87 4.00 -5.39
CA GLY A 299 -12.39 2.71 -5.92
C GLY A 299 -13.41 2.03 -6.86
N GLN A 300 -13.60 0.72 -6.65
CA GLN A 300 -14.51 -0.12 -7.41
C GLN A 300 -15.52 -0.90 -6.54
N GLY A 301 -15.38 -0.94 -5.20
CA GLY A 301 -16.20 -1.82 -4.37
C GLY A 301 -15.98 -3.30 -4.74
N ALA A 302 -14.73 -3.73 -4.86
CA ALA A 302 -14.34 -4.99 -5.51
C ALA A 302 -14.22 -6.14 -4.51
N MET A 303 -13.51 -5.94 -3.40
CA MET A 303 -13.57 -6.83 -2.22
C MET A 303 -14.60 -6.36 -1.18
N ASP A 304 -15.15 -5.15 -1.37
CA ASP A 304 -15.90 -4.37 -0.37
C ASP A 304 -17.28 -3.92 -0.96
N ASP A 305 -18.27 -4.80 -1.14
CA ASP A 305 -18.26 -6.26 -1.01
C ASP A 305 -18.59 -6.93 -2.37
N GLY A 306 -17.91 -6.52 -3.45
CA GLY A 306 -18.05 -7.20 -4.74
C GLY A 306 -17.74 -8.71 -4.65
N GLY A 307 -16.76 -9.09 -3.84
CA GLY A 307 -16.36 -10.46 -3.56
C GLY A 307 -17.48 -11.29 -2.93
N GLY A 308 -17.97 -10.89 -1.75
CA GLY A 308 -19.01 -11.58 -0.99
C GLY A 308 -20.34 -11.65 -1.74
N LEU A 309 -20.71 -10.55 -2.42
CA LEU A 309 -21.80 -10.48 -3.39
C LEU A 309 -21.70 -11.59 -4.44
N PHE A 310 -20.55 -11.74 -5.10
CA PHE A 310 -20.40 -12.69 -6.22
C PHE A 310 -20.19 -14.15 -5.78
N VAL A 311 -19.54 -14.44 -4.65
CA VAL A 311 -19.54 -15.82 -4.12
C VAL A 311 -20.94 -16.23 -3.64
N SER A 312 -21.70 -15.32 -3.04
CA SER A 312 -23.09 -15.57 -2.63
C SER A 312 -24.07 -15.65 -3.81
N TRP A 313 -23.77 -14.98 -4.94
CA TRP A 313 -24.45 -15.20 -6.23
C TRP A 313 -24.13 -16.57 -6.84
N ALA A 314 -22.86 -17.02 -6.76
CA ALA A 314 -22.41 -18.25 -7.39
C ALA A 314 -23.04 -19.52 -6.77
N VAL A 315 -23.32 -19.54 -5.46
CA VAL A 315 -23.88 -20.72 -4.75
C VAL A 315 -25.16 -21.30 -5.41
N PRO A 316 -26.27 -20.54 -5.60
CA PRO A 316 -27.46 -21.08 -6.25
C PRO A 316 -27.24 -21.43 -7.73
N VAL A 317 -26.30 -20.75 -8.42
CA VAL A 317 -25.94 -21.04 -9.81
C VAL A 317 -25.25 -22.39 -9.92
N ILE A 318 -24.18 -22.62 -9.16
CA ILE A 318 -23.39 -23.87 -9.18
C ILE A 318 -24.26 -25.06 -8.78
N LEU A 319 -25.04 -24.94 -7.69
CA LEU A 319 -25.95 -26.00 -7.26
C LEU A 319 -26.96 -26.36 -8.35
N LYS A 320 -27.49 -25.36 -9.08
CA LYS A 320 -28.40 -25.59 -10.21
C LYS A 320 -27.70 -26.23 -11.41
N GLN A 321 -26.51 -25.76 -11.80
CA GLN A 321 -25.74 -26.30 -12.93
C GLN A 321 -25.31 -27.76 -12.68
N LEU A 322 -24.99 -28.12 -11.44
CA LEU A 322 -24.75 -29.49 -10.99
C LEU A 322 -26.04 -30.32 -10.79
N ASN A 323 -27.23 -29.72 -11.03
CA ASN A 323 -28.54 -30.34 -10.81
C ASN A 323 -28.76 -30.85 -9.36
N MET A 324 -28.09 -30.23 -8.39
CA MET A 324 -28.17 -30.54 -6.97
C MET A 324 -29.34 -29.80 -6.33
N LYS A 325 -30.36 -30.53 -5.84
CA LYS A 325 -31.52 -29.93 -5.18
C LYS A 325 -31.46 -30.08 -3.65
N PRO A 326 -31.14 -29.01 -2.88
CA PRO A 326 -30.99 -29.09 -1.42
C PRO A 326 -32.31 -29.44 -0.71
N LYS A 327 -32.21 -29.96 0.53
CA LYS A 327 -33.37 -30.32 1.38
C LYS A 327 -34.20 -29.09 1.78
N ARG A 328 -33.54 -27.94 1.94
CA ARG A 328 -34.07 -26.61 2.29
C ARG A 328 -33.93 -25.66 1.09
N THR A 329 -34.60 -24.51 1.13
CA THR A 329 -34.34 -23.43 0.16
C THR A 329 -33.02 -22.74 0.51
N ILE A 330 -32.17 -22.52 -0.49
CA ILE A 330 -31.05 -21.58 -0.39
C ILE A 330 -31.57 -20.22 -0.84
N ARG A 331 -31.28 -19.17 -0.07
CA ARG A 331 -31.56 -17.79 -0.43
C ARG A 331 -30.25 -17.02 -0.48
N SER A 332 -29.90 -16.47 -1.63
CA SER A 332 -28.90 -15.40 -1.68
C SER A 332 -29.60 -14.09 -1.34
N ILE A 333 -28.98 -13.25 -0.49
CA ILE A 333 -29.42 -11.88 -0.23
C ILE A 333 -28.27 -10.95 -0.53
N PHE A 334 -28.56 -9.90 -1.30
CA PHE A 334 -27.65 -8.80 -1.56
C PHE A 334 -28.20 -7.58 -0.81
N TRP A 335 -27.49 -7.17 0.23
CA TRP A 335 -27.89 -6.09 1.12
C TRP A 335 -27.64 -4.73 0.49
N THR A 336 -28.34 -3.72 0.99
CA THR A 336 -28.28 -2.33 0.52
C THR A 336 -28.14 -1.40 1.70
N ALA A 337 -27.17 -0.49 1.65
CA ALA A 337 -26.81 0.41 2.73
C ALA A 337 -26.31 -0.33 3.99
N GLU A 338 -25.41 -1.32 3.81
CA GLU A 338 -24.48 -1.75 4.88
C GLU A 338 -23.72 -0.50 5.36
N GLU A 339 -23.05 0.15 4.40
CA GLU A 339 -22.11 1.27 4.53
C GLU A 339 -22.67 2.48 5.29
N LEU A 340 -24.00 2.58 5.38
CA LEU A 340 -24.75 3.65 6.04
C LEU A 340 -25.40 3.21 7.36
N GLY A 341 -25.04 2.03 7.88
CA GLY A 341 -25.44 1.49 9.17
C GLY A 341 -26.39 0.30 9.12
N LEU A 342 -26.16 -0.68 8.22
CA LEU A 342 -26.93 -1.92 8.09
C LEU A 342 -28.41 -1.72 7.74
N ILE A 343 -28.74 -0.65 7.00
CA ILE A 343 -30.14 -0.23 6.79
C ILE A 343 -30.92 -1.33 6.07
N GLY A 344 -30.29 -2.01 5.10
CA GLY A 344 -30.83 -3.17 4.40
C GLY A 344 -31.17 -4.33 5.32
N ALA A 345 -30.25 -4.77 6.19
CA ALA A 345 -30.53 -5.84 7.14
C ALA A 345 -31.58 -5.47 8.19
N TYR A 346 -31.59 -4.23 8.70
CA TYR A 346 -32.65 -3.77 9.61
C TYR A 346 -34.03 -3.77 8.95
N ALA A 347 -34.14 -3.28 7.70
CA ALA A 347 -35.39 -3.30 6.95
C ALA A 347 -35.88 -4.74 6.67
N TYR A 348 -34.97 -5.66 6.39
CA TYR A 348 -35.28 -7.08 6.25
C TYR A 348 -35.73 -7.71 7.56
N GLU A 349 -35.04 -7.44 8.68
CA GLU A 349 -35.39 -8.01 9.99
C GLU A 349 -36.75 -7.50 10.46
N GLU A 350 -37.09 -6.22 10.30
CA GLU A 350 -38.42 -5.71 10.60
C GLU A 350 -39.51 -6.46 9.78
N LYS A 351 -39.28 -6.60 8.48
CA LYS A 351 -40.21 -7.21 7.51
C LYS A 351 -40.40 -8.72 7.72
N HIS A 352 -39.33 -9.44 8.08
CA HIS A 352 -39.32 -10.90 8.26
C HIS A 352 -39.28 -11.37 9.73
N ARG A 353 -39.38 -10.47 10.73
CA ARG A 353 -39.33 -10.78 12.18
C ARG A 353 -40.18 -11.99 12.58
N ASN A 354 -41.41 -12.07 12.05
CA ASN A 354 -42.36 -13.15 12.33
C ASN A 354 -42.00 -14.48 11.65
N GLU A 355 -41.22 -14.43 10.56
CA GLU A 355 -40.78 -15.58 9.76
C GLU A 355 -39.35 -16.05 10.12
N SER A 356 -38.63 -15.31 10.97
CA SER A 356 -37.29 -15.62 11.50
C SER A 356 -37.08 -17.10 11.89
N HIS A 357 -38.10 -17.74 12.47
CA HIS A 357 -38.13 -19.17 12.83
C HIS A 357 -38.04 -20.16 11.64
N ASN A 358 -38.01 -19.65 10.40
CA ASN A 358 -37.75 -20.38 9.17
C ASN A 358 -36.29 -20.31 8.71
N ILE A 359 -35.53 -19.30 9.16
CA ILE A 359 -34.09 -19.22 8.94
C ILE A 359 -33.43 -20.29 9.82
N ASN A 360 -32.64 -21.18 9.22
CA ASN A 360 -31.96 -22.27 9.92
C ASN A 360 -30.45 -22.05 10.02
N PHE A 361 -29.88 -21.29 9.09
CA PHE A 361 -28.52 -20.76 9.14
C PHE A 361 -28.42 -19.53 8.24
N ILE A 362 -27.47 -18.65 8.51
CA ILE A 362 -27.18 -17.46 7.70
C ILE A 362 -25.67 -17.24 7.60
N MET A 363 -25.17 -16.91 6.42
CA MET A 363 -23.73 -16.83 6.13
C MET A 363 -23.39 -15.55 5.37
N GLU A 364 -22.30 -14.89 5.74
CA GLU A 364 -21.85 -13.62 5.17
C GLU A 364 -20.37 -13.67 4.77
N SER A 365 -20.02 -13.11 3.62
CA SER A 365 -18.63 -12.76 3.30
C SER A 365 -18.59 -11.25 3.21
N ASP A 366 -17.76 -10.61 4.03
CA ASP A 366 -17.72 -9.15 4.22
C ASP A 366 -16.37 -8.71 4.83
N GLU A 367 -15.32 -9.50 4.56
CA GLU A 367 -13.93 -9.17 4.91
C GLU A 367 -13.02 -9.57 3.72
N GLY A 368 -13.50 -9.28 2.49
CA GLY A 368 -12.96 -9.71 1.19
C GLY A 368 -13.05 -11.22 0.89
N THR A 369 -12.65 -11.65 -0.31
CA THR A 369 -12.74 -13.07 -0.75
C THR A 369 -11.39 -13.79 -0.96
N PHE A 370 -10.36 -13.34 -0.24
CA PHE A 370 -9.03 -13.98 -0.14
C PHE A 370 -9.05 -15.47 0.22
N ALA A 371 -7.91 -16.16 0.09
CA ALA A 371 -7.76 -17.59 0.35
C ALA A 371 -8.46 -18.04 1.65
N PRO A 372 -9.47 -18.93 1.55
CA PRO A 372 -10.30 -19.31 2.68
C PRO A 372 -9.49 -20.11 3.72
N ARG A 373 -9.93 -20.06 4.98
CA ARG A 373 -9.33 -20.74 6.14
C ARG A 373 -10.36 -21.41 7.05
N GLY A 374 -11.62 -21.01 6.99
CA GLY A 374 -12.70 -21.61 7.77
C GLY A 374 -13.92 -20.69 7.91
N LEU A 375 -14.59 -20.77 9.06
CA LEU A 375 -15.74 -19.92 9.40
C LEU A 375 -15.60 -19.30 10.80
N VAL A 376 -16.04 -18.05 10.93
CA VAL A 376 -16.30 -17.38 12.21
C VAL A 376 -17.76 -17.63 12.59
N VAL A 377 -18.05 -18.34 13.68
CA VAL A 377 -19.37 -18.97 13.92
C VAL A 377 -20.07 -18.47 15.19
N GLY A 378 -21.29 -17.94 14.98
CA GLY A 378 -22.21 -17.45 15.99
C GLY A 378 -23.33 -18.42 16.36
N GLY A 379 -24.01 -18.11 17.45
CA GLY A 379 -25.09 -18.94 18.01
C GLY A 379 -24.60 -19.99 19.02
N ASN A 380 -25.49 -20.95 19.34
CA ASN A 380 -25.29 -21.86 20.48
C ASN A 380 -24.29 -23.00 20.20
N GLN A 381 -23.80 -23.64 21.28
CA GLN A 381 -22.82 -24.73 21.24
C GLN A 381 -23.18 -25.86 20.26
N LYS A 382 -24.47 -26.21 20.11
CA LYS A 382 -24.89 -27.28 19.19
C LYS A 382 -24.74 -26.85 17.73
N ALA A 383 -25.04 -25.58 17.41
CA ALA A 383 -24.76 -25.02 16.09
C ALA A 383 -23.24 -25.02 15.83
N ARG A 384 -22.44 -24.47 16.77
CA ARG A 384 -20.97 -24.46 16.66
C ARG A 384 -20.39 -25.87 16.44
N CYS A 385 -20.83 -26.90 17.17
CA CYS A 385 -20.37 -28.28 16.96
C CYS A 385 -20.84 -28.90 15.62
N ILE A 386 -22.02 -28.55 15.10
CA ILE A 386 -22.48 -29.01 13.77
C ILE A 386 -21.63 -28.39 12.66
N ILE A 387 -21.34 -27.08 12.75
CA ILE A 387 -20.44 -26.41 11.79
C ILE A 387 -19.01 -26.96 11.93
N ALA A 388 -18.50 -27.18 13.15
CA ALA A 388 -17.21 -27.82 13.38
C ALA A 388 -17.09 -29.22 12.73
N GLU A 389 -18.17 -30.00 12.70
CA GLU A 389 -18.18 -31.32 12.06
C GLU A 389 -18.27 -31.22 10.53
N ILE A 390 -19.04 -30.26 10.01
CA ILE A 390 -19.06 -29.93 8.57
C ILE A 390 -17.66 -29.49 8.12
N LEU A 391 -16.97 -28.68 8.93
CA LEU A 391 -15.58 -28.23 8.71
C LEU A 391 -14.53 -29.38 8.68
N LYS A 392 -14.89 -30.63 8.98
CA LYS A 392 -13.99 -31.80 8.79
C LYS A 392 -13.97 -32.37 7.38
N LEU A 393 -15.00 -32.10 6.57
CA LEU A 393 -14.95 -32.47 5.15
C LEU A 393 -13.84 -31.67 4.42
N PHE A 394 -13.19 -30.72 5.12
CA PHE A 394 -12.47 -29.60 4.56
C PHE A 394 -10.91 -29.68 4.71
N GLU A 395 -10.24 -30.80 4.36
CA GLU A 395 -8.83 -31.16 4.78
C GLU A 395 -7.74 -31.77 3.76
N SER A 396 -7.55 -31.36 2.47
CA SER A 396 -6.41 -31.69 1.52
C SER A 396 -5.56 -30.78 0.45
N ILE A 397 -5.37 -29.43 0.15
CA ILE A 397 -5.91 -27.98 0.10
C ILE A 397 -5.48 -26.83 1.12
N ASN A 398 -6.41 -26.07 1.79
CA ASN A 398 -6.22 -25.40 3.14
C ASN A 398 -7.49 -24.69 3.85
N ALA A 399 -8.50 -25.28 4.58
CA ALA A 399 -9.55 -24.50 5.36
C ALA A 399 -10.58 -25.23 6.30
N SER A 400 -10.15 -25.86 7.40
CA SER A 400 -11.03 -26.53 8.39
C SER A 400 -11.27 -25.74 9.72
N THR A 401 -10.94 -24.44 9.77
CA THR A 401 -10.92 -23.66 11.02
C THR A 401 -12.32 -23.22 11.49
N LEU A 402 -12.58 -23.27 12.81
CA LEU A 402 -13.72 -22.60 13.43
C LEU A 402 -13.23 -21.54 14.42
N VAL A 403 -13.67 -20.29 14.24
CA VAL A 403 -13.47 -19.21 15.21
C VAL A 403 -14.78 -18.97 15.96
N GLU A 404 -14.79 -18.98 17.29
CA GLU A 404 -16.01 -18.72 18.07
C GLU A 404 -16.25 -17.22 18.26
N ALA A 405 -17.31 -16.68 17.64
CA ALA A 405 -17.77 -15.30 17.85
C ALA A 405 -19.20 -15.26 18.40
N ASP A 406 -19.56 -14.19 19.09
CA ASP A 406 -20.94 -14.00 19.57
C ASP A 406 -21.84 -13.31 18.51
N SER A 407 -21.24 -12.64 17.53
CA SER A 407 -21.90 -12.08 16.34
C SER A 407 -20.90 -11.99 15.17
N PRO A 408 -20.86 -12.97 14.25
CA PRO A 408 -20.12 -12.87 12.99
C PRO A 408 -20.92 -12.11 11.92
N GLY A 409 -20.23 -11.54 10.94
CA GLY A 409 -20.80 -10.70 9.87
C GLY A 409 -21.36 -9.36 10.36
N THR A 410 -21.55 -8.43 9.44
CA THR A 410 -22.00 -7.05 9.67
C THR A 410 -23.52 -6.97 9.58
N ASP A 411 -24.10 -7.11 8.39
CA ASP A 411 -25.54 -7.13 8.14
C ASP A 411 -26.23 -8.30 8.86
N ILE A 412 -25.67 -9.51 8.78
CA ILE A 412 -26.27 -10.68 9.44
C ILE A 412 -26.22 -10.58 10.97
N SER A 413 -25.40 -9.68 11.53
CA SER A 413 -25.37 -9.40 12.96
C SER A 413 -26.76 -9.06 13.50
N VAL A 414 -27.57 -8.32 12.73
CA VAL A 414 -28.93 -7.91 13.09
C VAL A 414 -29.81 -9.13 13.33
N LEU A 415 -29.66 -10.16 12.48
CA LEU A 415 -30.41 -11.41 12.56
C LEU A 415 -29.81 -12.38 13.60
N VAL A 416 -28.49 -12.53 13.69
CA VAL A 416 -27.83 -13.42 14.66
C VAL A 416 -28.12 -12.99 16.10
N LYS A 417 -28.18 -11.68 16.38
CA LYS A 417 -28.58 -11.13 17.69
C LYS A 417 -29.99 -11.53 18.15
N THR A 418 -30.87 -12.00 17.23
CA THR A 418 -32.19 -12.56 17.59
C THR A 418 -32.15 -14.02 18.07
N GLY A 419 -31.01 -14.70 17.93
CA GLY A 419 -30.82 -16.12 18.27
C GLY A 419 -30.74 -17.07 17.06
N ILE A 420 -30.77 -16.54 15.84
CA ILE A 420 -30.48 -17.29 14.61
C ILE A 420 -28.98 -17.66 14.62
N PRO A 421 -28.59 -18.93 14.39
CA PRO A 421 -27.18 -19.29 14.22
C PRO A 421 -26.70 -18.83 12.84
N GLY A 422 -25.46 -18.36 12.76
CA GLY A 422 -24.86 -17.90 11.50
C GLY A 422 -23.34 -17.89 11.55
N ALA A 423 -22.72 -17.56 10.43
CA ALA A 423 -21.26 -17.47 10.30
C ALA A 423 -20.83 -16.39 9.31
N SER A 424 -19.59 -15.92 9.44
CA SER A 424 -18.89 -15.20 8.37
C SER A 424 -17.68 -15.99 7.88
N LEU A 425 -17.23 -15.68 6.66
CA LEU A 425 -16.02 -16.22 6.08
C LEU A 425 -14.82 -15.96 7.01
N HIS A 426 -13.95 -16.96 7.20
CA HIS A 426 -12.61 -16.76 7.75
C HIS A 426 -11.60 -17.08 6.64
N ASN A 427 -10.75 -16.12 6.29
CA ASN A 427 -9.90 -16.11 5.10
C ASN A 427 -8.48 -15.55 5.41
N ALA A 428 -7.73 -15.20 4.36
CA ALA A 428 -6.41 -14.57 4.42
C ALA A 428 -6.47 -13.04 4.30
N ASN A 429 -7.33 -12.38 5.08
CA ASN A 429 -7.56 -10.94 5.03
C ASN A 429 -6.49 -10.06 5.71
N GLU A 430 -5.25 -10.52 5.87
CA GLU A 430 -4.15 -9.74 6.48
C GLU A 430 -3.91 -8.37 5.80
N LYS A 431 -4.34 -8.19 4.54
CA LYS A 431 -4.25 -6.95 3.77
C LYS A 431 -5.58 -6.20 3.56
N TYR A 432 -6.73 -6.72 3.97
CA TYR A 432 -8.05 -6.12 3.68
C TYR A 432 -8.11 -4.65 4.14
N LEU A 433 -7.68 -4.37 5.37
CA LEU A 433 -7.63 -3.00 5.92
C LEU A 433 -6.58 -2.08 5.28
N TRP A 434 -5.82 -2.53 4.28
CA TRP A 434 -4.93 -1.66 3.48
C TRP A 434 -5.70 -1.01 2.30
N PHE A 435 -6.83 -1.59 1.89
CA PHE A 435 -7.62 -1.13 0.74
C PHE A 435 -9.08 -0.78 1.07
N HIS A 436 -9.67 -1.36 2.14
CA HIS A 436 -11.09 -1.16 2.46
C HIS A 436 -11.37 0.33 2.68
N HIS A 437 -12.47 0.82 2.11
CA HIS A 437 -12.81 2.25 2.05
C HIS A 437 -11.75 3.18 1.37
N THR A 438 -10.95 2.69 0.41
CA THR A 438 -10.00 3.52 -0.37
C THR A 438 -10.23 3.42 -1.88
N GLU A 439 -9.52 4.23 -2.66
CA GLU A 439 -9.45 4.07 -4.12
C GLU A 439 -8.68 2.82 -4.58
N GLY A 440 -7.89 2.21 -3.69
CA GLY A 440 -7.16 0.96 -3.96
C GLY A 440 -8.03 -0.30 -3.95
N ASP A 441 -9.26 -0.25 -3.41
CA ASP A 441 -10.21 -1.35 -3.56
C ASP A 441 -10.67 -1.45 -5.03
N THR A 442 -10.00 -2.35 -5.75
CA THR A 442 -10.12 -2.58 -7.19
C THR A 442 -9.99 -4.08 -7.46
N MET A 443 -10.33 -4.54 -8.67
CA MET A 443 -10.19 -5.98 -9.00
C MET A 443 -8.79 -6.56 -8.77
N ASN A 444 -7.77 -5.71 -8.63
CA ASN A 444 -6.39 -6.13 -8.41
C ASN A 444 -6.13 -6.72 -7.02
N VAL A 445 -7.05 -6.54 -6.05
CA VAL A 445 -6.94 -7.18 -4.72
C VAL A 445 -7.48 -8.61 -4.71
N GLU A 446 -8.31 -8.97 -5.70
CA GLU A 446 -8.92 -10.30 -5.83
C GLU A 446 -8.11 -11.18 -6.81
N SER A 447 -7.71 -12.37 -6.39
CA SER A 447 -7.06 -13.35 -7.28
C SER A 447 -8.11 -14.26 -7.92
N PRO A 448 -8.04 -14.57 -9.24
CA PRO A 448 -8.91 -15.56 -9.86
C PRO A 448 -8.83 -16.93 -9.18
N GLU A 449 -7.63 -17.35 -8.80
CA GLU A 449 -7.41 -18.54 -7.99
C GLU A 449 -8.06 -18.39 -6.62
N GLU A 450 -7.72 -17.38 -5.82
CA GLU A 450 -8.25 -17.26 -4.47
C GLU A 450 -9.78 -17.10 -4.43
N LEU A 451 -10.38 -16.46 -5.44
CA LEU A 451 -11.83 -16.33 -5.61
C LEU A 451 -12.49 -17.62 -6.15
N ASP A 452 -11.83 -18.42 -6.99
CA ASP A 452 -12.24 -19.80 -7.28
C ASP A 452 -12.16 -20.67 -6.03
N LEU A 453 -11.10 -20.50 -5.23
CA LEU A 453 -10.91 -21.20 -3.96
C LEU A 453 -11.99 -20.77 -2.95
N CYS A 454 -12.35 -19.49 -2.86
CA CYS A 454 -13.44 -18.98 -2.02
C CYS A 454 -14.83 -19.35 -2.54
N THR A 455 -15.07 -19.36 -3.84
CA THR A 455 -16.30 -19.89 -4.45
C THR A 455 -16.45 -21.39 -4.15
N ALA A 456 -15.38 -22.16 -4.30
CA ALA A 456 -15.30 -23.56 -3.93
C ALA A 456 -15.43 -23.76 -2.41
N PHE A 457 -15.04 -22.79 -1.60
CA PHE A 457 -15.31 -22.76 -0.17
C PHE A 457 -16.80 -22.54 0.08
N TRP A 458 -17.32 -21.35 -0.20
CA TRP A 458 -18.72 -20.96 0.01
C TRP A 458 -19.76 -21.97 -0.52
N THR A 459 -19.45 -22.67 -1.62
CA THR A 459 -20.31 -23.71 -2.20
C THR A 459 -20.02 -25.14 -1.72
N ALA A 460 -18.82 -25.44 -1.21
CA ALA A 460 -18.41 -26.79 -0.80
C ALA A 460 -17.55 -26.84 0.46
N CYS A 461 -16.43 -26.11 0.46
CA CYS A 461 -15.28 -26.20 1.38
C CYS A 461 -14.64 -27.61 1.40
N TYR A 462 -13.42 -27.87 1.88
CA TYR A 462 -12.15 -27.24 1.54
C TYR A 462 -10.95 -28.20 1.83
N PRO A 463 -9.65 -27.80 1.73
CA PRO A 463 -8.57 -28.80 2.02
C PRO A 463 -7.24 -28.53 2.97
N ASP A 464 -5.94 -29.02 2.79
CA ASP A 464 -4.52 -28.95 3.48
C ASP A 464 -3.10 -28.96 2.62
N LYS A 465 -1.82 -28.71 3.09
CA LYS A 465 -0.53 -28.41 2.29
C LYS A 465 0.91 -28.90 2.78
N ILE A 466 1.99 -28.85 1.93
CA ILE A 466 3.48 -28.99 2.24
C ILE A 466 4.45 -28.11 1.33
N LYS A 467 5.74 -27.82 1.72
CA LYS A 467 6.79 -27.03 0.97
C LYS A 467 8.28 -27.57 0.99
N SER A 468 9.33 -26.74 0.74
CA SER A 468 10.64 -27.03 0.05
C SER A 468 12.00 -26.79 0.81
N TYR A 469 13.19 -26.77 0.12
CA TYR A 469 14.58 -26.57 0.66
C TYR A 469 15.62 -25.96 -0.34
N SER A 470 16.84 -25.53 0.12
CA SER A 470 17.94 -24.86 -0.64
C SER A 470 19.38 -25.04 -0.01
N GLU A 471 20.50 -24.72 -0.70
CA GLU A 471 21.91 -24.68 -0.15
C GLU A 471 23.03 -24.17 -1.14
N LEU A 472 24.20 -23.62 -0.69
CA LEU A 472 25.50 -23.49 -1.45
C LEU A 472 26.79 -23.15 -0.59
N LYS A 473 27.95 -22.71 -1.16
CA LYS A 473 29.36 -22.96 -0.65
C LYS A 473 30.40 -21.77 -0.60
N SER A 474 31.70 -22.05 -0.31
CA SER A 474 32.74 -21.21 0.39
C SER A 474 34.10 -20.88 -0.32
N CYS A 475 34.92 -19.96 0.26
CA CYS A 475 36.22 -19.40 -0.25
C CYS A 475 37.43 -19.45 0.75
N ASP A 476 38.62 -18.92 0.36
CA ASP A 476 39.90 -18.79 1.14
C ASP A 476 40.72 -17.54 0.71
N ILE A 477 41.44 -16.87 1.65
CA ILE A 477 42.32 -15.70 1.42
C ILE A 477 43.67 -15.68 2.20
N GLY A 478 44.03 -16.74 2.93
CA GLY A 478 45.31 -16.77 3.67
C GLY A 478 45.43 -15.72 4.81
N PRO A 479 46.63 -15.17 5.11
CA PRO A 479 46.91 -14.42 6.35
C PRO A 479 46.06 -13.16 6.59
N LEU A 480 45.48 -12.58 5.54
CA LEU A 480 44.59 -11.41 5.67
C LEU A 480 43.30 -11.77 6.45
N ALA A 481 42.89 -13.05 6.48
CA ALA A 481 41.79 -13.52 7.32
C ALA A 481 42.11 -13.41 8.83
N GLU A 482 43.38 -13.59 9.24
CA GLU A 482 43.78 -13.41 10.64
C GLU A 482 43.76 -11.92 11.05
N GLU A 483 44.11 -11.01 10.14
CA GLU A 483 43.95 -9.56 10.36
C GLU A 483 42.46 -9.18 10.43
N ILE A 484 41.63 -9.62 9.48
CA ILE A 484 40.18 -9.34 9.45
C ILE A 484 39.47 -9.87 10.70
N ALA A 485 39.78 -11.10 11.13
CA ALA A 485 39.22 -11.68 12.35
C ALA A 485 39.51 -10.86 13.62
N SER A 486 40.60 -10.07 13.65
CA SER A 486 40.92 -9.22 14.81
C SER A 486 39.95 -8.05 15.03
N TYR A 487 39.23 -7.61 13.99
CA TYR A 487 38.24 -6.53 14.08
C TYR A 487 36.91 -6.97 14.71
N GLU A 488 36.71 -8.24 15.09
CA GLU A 488 35.50 -8.72 15.77
C GLU A 488 35.14 -7.87 17.01
N SER A 489 36.15 -7.36 17.72
CA SER A 489 35.97 -6.45 18.86
C SER A 489 35.49 -5.05 18.46
N VAL A 490 36.01 -4.49 17.37
CA VAL A 490 35.65 -3.18 16.80
C VAL A 490 34.24 -3.21 16.22
N VAL A 491 33.87 -4.28 15.51
CA VAL A 491 32.51 -4.51 14.99
C VAL A 491 31.49 -4.51 16.13
N LYS A 492 31.78 -5.21 17.23
CA LYS A 492 30.91 -5.23 18.41
C LYS A 492 30.83 -3.87 19.12
N GLU A 493 31.92 -3.10 19.15
CA GLU A 493 31.92 -1.74 19.70
C GLU A 493 31.04 -0.79 18.88
N ILE A 494 31.20 -0.76 17.56
CA ILE A 494 30.40 0.08 16.65
C ILE A 494 28.92 -0.33 16.70
N ILE A 495 28.60 -1.62 16.56
CA ILE A 495 27.21 -2.10 16.61
C ILE A 495 26.55 -1.77 17.95
N ASN A 496 27.25 -1.96 19.07
CA ASN A 496 26.70 -1.62 20.38
C ASN A 496 26.55 -0.10 20.58
N TYR A 497 27.49 0.72 20.08
CA TYR A 497 27.43 2.18 20.18
C TYR A 497 26.20 2.77 19.47
N VAL A 498 25.87 2.22 18.31
CA VAL A 498 24.70 2.63 17.51
C VAL A 498 23.42 1.99 18.05
N THR A 499 23.28 0.67 18.03
CA THR A 499 21.99 -0.01 18.32
C THR A 499 21.52 0.07 19.78
N ASN A 500 22.44 0.31 20.72
CA ASN A 500 22.21 0.24 22.18
C ASN A 500 22.90 1.38 22.97
N GLY A 501 23.64 2.26 22.30
CA GLY A 501 24.51 3.26 22.92
C GLY A 501 24.05 4.71 22.69
N PRO A 502 24.94 5.70 22.90
CA PRO A 502 24.61 7.12 22.79
C PRO A 502 24.14 7.60 21.41
N PHE A 503 24.28 6.79 20.35
CA PHE A 503 23.89 7.13 18.99
C PHE A 503 22.52 6.54 18.58
N LYS A 504 21.90 5.68 19.42
CA LYS A 504 20.62 5.02 19.08
C LYS A 504 19.53 6.03 18.72
N GLY A 505 18.89 5.82 17.58
CA GLY A 505 17.84 6.67 17.01
C GLY A 505 18.34 7.92 16.32
N LYS A 506 19.63 8.30 16.43
CA LYS A 506 20.13 9.57 15.88
C LYS A 506 20.01 9.62 14.36
N THR A 507 20.26 8.51 13.67
CA THR A 507 20.14 8.41 12.21
C THR A 507 18.72 8.78 11.76
N TYR A 508 17.71 8.16 12.40
CA TYR A 508 16.29 8.40 12.13
C TYR A 508 15.83 9.80 12.57
N ASP A 509 16.32 10.31 13.70
CA ASP A 509 15.96 11.64 14.20
C ASP A 509 16.49 12.76 13.28
N GLU A 510 17.73 12.67 12.78
CA GLU A 510 18.24 13.68 11.84
C GLU A 510 17.63 13.55 10.44
N LEU A 511 17.45 12.33 9.93
CA LEU A 511 16.77 12.08 8.65
C LEU A 511 15.32 12.61 8.67
N SER A 512 14.56 12.31 9.72
CA SER A 512 13.19 12.79 9.85
C SER A 512 13.10 14.30 10.10
N LYS A 513 14.10 14.95 10.71
CA LYS A 513 14.18 16.42 10.74
C LYS A 513 14.40 17.00 9.34
N PHE A 514 15.27 16.38 8.54
CA PHE A 514 15.60 16.78 7.19
C PHE A 514 14.38 16.68 6.26
N VAL A 515 13.78 15.50 6.09
CA VAL A 515 12.66 15.33 5.13
C VAL A 515 11.34 15.95 5.59
N ASP A 516 11.08 16.07 6.90
CA ASP A 516 9.92 16.85 7.37
C ASP A 516 10.09 18.35 7.05
N THR A 517 11.33 18.86 7.02
CA THR A 517 11.67 20.26 6.73
C THR A 517 11.65 20.58 5.23
N PHE A 518 12.28 19.73 4.40
CA PHE A 518 12.45 20.00 2.97
C PHE A 518 11.40 19.28 2.10
N GLY A 519 11.07 18.02 2.42
CA GLY A 519 10.30 17.13 1.54
C GLY A 519 11.14 16.66 0.35
N ALA A 520 10.48 16.43 -0.78
CA ALA A 520 11.12 16.17 -2.07
C ALA A 520 12.15 17.25 -2.46
N ARG A 521 13.26 16.84 -3.09
CA ARG A 521 14.45 17.68 -3.36
C ARG A 521 14.87 17.68 -4.84
N PRO A 522 14.01 18.11 -5.79
CA PRO A 522 14.29 17.93 -7.22
C PRO A 522 15.58 18.60 -7.68
N SER A 523 16.28 17.94 -8.60
CA SER A 523 17.50 18.44 -9.25
C SER A 523 17.36 19.89 -9.72
N GLY A 524 18.33 20.74 -9.38
CA GLY A 524 18.34 22.18 -9.70
C GLY A 524 17.31 23.05 -8.97
N SER A 525 16.56 22.51 -8.01
CA SER A 525 15.63 23.30 -7.18
C SER A 525 16.35 24.05 -6.04
N GLN A 526 15.75 25.15 -5.56
CA GLN A 526 16.26 25.84 -4.37
C GLN A 526 16.19 24.95 -3.11
N VAL A 527 15.20 24.06 -3.02
CA VAL A 527 15.03 23.14 -1.89
C VAL A 527 16.20 22.17 -1.79
N LEU A 528 16.73 21.70 -2.92
CA LEU A 528 17.95 20.89 -2.97
C LEU A 528 19.18 21.66 -2.46
N GLU A 529 19.37 22.91 -2.90
CA GLU A 529 20.50 23.73 -2.44
C GLU A 529 20.42 24.08 -0.94
N ASP A 530 19.22 24.37 -0.44
CA ASP A 530 18.96 24.59 0.98
C ASP A 530 19.19 23.29 1.80
N SER A 531 18.87 22.13 1.23
CA SER A 531 19.13 20.80 1.81
C SER A 531 20.63 20.48 1.88
N ILE A 532 21.39 20.83 0.84
CA ILE A 532 22.85 20.68 0.82
C ILE A 532 23.49 21.57 1.89
N ASP A 533 23.09 22.85 2.01
CA ASP A 533 23.60 23.74 3.06
C ASP A 533 23.22 23.27 4.48
N TYR A 534 22.04 22.65 4.66
CA TYR A 534 21.68 21.99 5.92
C TYR A 534 22.63 20.83 6.26
N MET A 535 22.91 19.92 5.32
CA MET A 535 23.82 18.79 5.58
C MET A 535 25.25 19.24 5.85
N ILE A 536 25.71 20.30 5.18
CA ILE A 536 27.00 20.96 5.45
C ILE A 536 27.04 21.57 6.86
N GLN A 537 25.92 22.15 7.34
CA GLN A 537 25.84 22.73 8.68
C GLN A 537 25.76 21.65 9.77
N LEU A 538 24.89 20.65 9.60
CA LEU A 538 24.75 19.50 10.51
C LEU A 538 26.09 18.77 10.70
N THR A 539 26.86 18.57 9.62
CA THR A 539 28.19 17.94 9.68
C THR A 539 29.20 18.75 10.50
N LYS A 540 29.13 20.09 10.46
CA LYS A 540 29.99 20.97 11.29
C LYS A 540 29.61 20.93 12.77
N GLU A 541 28.34 20.68 13.10
CA GLU A 541 27.88 20.54 14.48
C GLU A 541 28.39 19.24 15.13
N GLU A 542 28.72 18.22 14.32
CA GLU A 542 29.49 17.02 14.73
C GLU A 542 31.02 17.23 14.76
N ASP A 543 31.49 18.48 14.69
CA ASP A 543 32.91 18.88 14.68
C ASP A 543 33.72 18.27 13.51
N ILE A 544 33.06 18.03 12.37
CA ILE A 544 33.71 17.63 11.10
C ILE A 544 33.72 18.84 10.16
N ASN A 545 34.93 19.27 9.77
CA ASN A 545 35.15 20.57 9.12
C ASN A 545 35.85 20.48 7.75
N ASP A 546 36.28 19.28 7.32
CA ASP A 546 36.90 19.04 6.01
C ASP A 546 35.80 18.69 5.00
N ILE A 547 35.08 19.74 4.56
CA ILE A 547 33.91 19.65 3.68
C ILE A 547 34.17 20.47 2.42
N VAL A 548 33.93 19.88 1.25
CA VAL A 548 34.10 20.51 -0.07
C VAL A 548 32.84 20.27 -0.90
N THR A 549 32.38 21.28 -1.63
CA THR A 549 31.32 21.10 -2.63
C THR A 549 31.87 21.30 -4.04
N GLU A 550 31.35 20.55 -5.01
CA GLU A 550 31.83 20.55 -6.39
C GLU A 550 30.69 20.90 -7.35
N GLU A 551 30.75 22.11 -7.92
CA GLU A 551 29.72 22.65 -8.83
C GLU A 551 29.64 21.86 -10.16
N LEU A 552 28.42 21.58 -10.61
CA LEU A 552 28.07 20.99 -11.89
C LEU A 552 26.79 21.63 -12.47
N GLU A 553 26.58 21.49 -13.79
CA GLU A 553 25.33 21.92 -14.44
C GLU A 553 24.35 20.75 -14.53
N VAL A 554 23.11 20.96 -14.07
CA VAL A 554 22.04 19.95 -13.99
C VAL A 554 20.76 20.42 -14.70
N PRO A 555 19.96 19.50 -15.27
CA PRO A 555 18.65 19.83 -15.84
C PRO A 555 17.61 20.00 -14.74
N HIS A 556 17.05 21.20 -14.61
CA HIS A 556 15.90 21.46 -13.75
C HIS A 556 14.62 21.26 -14.57
N TRP A 557 14.07 20.05 -14.57
CA TRP A 557 12.73 19.76 -15.10
C TRP A 557 11.70 19.95 -13.98
N MET A 558 10.64 20.70 -14.29
CA MET A 558 9.53 20.97 -13.37
C MET A 558 8.23 20.41 -13.96
N ARG A 559 7.59 19.52 -13.20
CA ARG A 559 6.20 19.11 -13.38
C ARG A 559 5.27 20.31 -13.20
N GLY A 560 4.26 20.42 -14.05
CA GLY A 560 3.19 21.40 -13.97
C GLY A 560 1.89 20.78 -13.49
N LYS A 561 0.74 21.31 -13.95
CA LYS A 561 -0.52 20.61 -13.78
C LYS A 561 -0.56 19.39 -14.71
N GLU A 562 -0.86 18.23 -14.15
CA GLU A 562 -1.16 17.00 -14.90
C GLU A 562 -2.58 16.53 -14.52
N GLU A 563 -3.37 16.04 -15.48
CA GLU A 563 -4.66 15.40 -15.24
C GLU A 563 -5.02 14.44 -16.39
N ILE A 564 -5.70 13.34 -16.08
CA ILE A 564 -6.22 12.42 -17.09
C ILE A 564 -7.61 11.91 -16.71
N THR A 565 -8.44 11.67 -17.71
CA THR A 565 -9.80 11.17 -17.53
C THR A 565 -10.15 10.18 -18.63
N MET A 566 -10.55 8.97 -18.25
CA MET A 566 -11.23 8.06 -19.16
C MET A 566 -12.63 8.60 -19.47
N ILE A 567 -12.96 8.69 -20.75
CA ILE A 567 -14.22 9.22 -21.30
C ILE A 567 -15.11 8.09 -21.80
N GLU A 568 -14.52 7.10 -22.47
CA GLU A 568 -15.15 5.85 -22.90
C GLU A 568 -14.36 4.67 -22.29
N PRO A 569 -15.01 3.57 -21.86
CA PRO A 569 -16.46 3.31 -21.94
C PRO A 569 -17.30 3.94 -20.82
N ARG A 570 -16.67 4.39 -19.73
CA ARG A 570 -17.30 5.16 -18.63
C ARG A 570 -16.41 6.32 -18.21
N LYS A 571 -16.99 7.35 -17.60
CA LYS A 571 -16.19 8.43 -17.02
C LYS A 571 -15.48 7.95 -15.74
N LYS A 572 -14.16 8.05 -15.69
CA LYS A 572 -13.34 7.88 -14.47
C LYS A 572 -12.09 8.77 -14.56
N ASN A 573 -11.74 9.42 -13.45
CA ASN A 573 -10.42 10.03 -13.29
C ASN A 573 -9.39 8.92 -13.05
N ILE A 574 -8.21 9.05 -13.63
CA ILE A 574 -7.11 8.09 -13.47
C ILE A 574 -5.93 8.86 -12.89
N ASP A 575 -5.22 8.27 -11.94
CA ASP A 575 -4.07 8.90 -11.34
C ASP A 575 -2.83 8.62 -12.20
N LEU A 576 -2.23 9.72 -12.66
CA LEU A 576 -1.03 9.70 -13.48
C LEU A 576 0.09 10.47 -12.83
N LEU A 577 1.31 10.10 -13.18
CA LEU A 577 2.49 10.87 -12.85
C LEU A 577 3.40 10.92 -14.08
N GLY A 578 3.57 12.11 -14.65
CA GLY A 578 4.46 12.35 -15.78
C GLY A 578 5.86 11.78 -15.53
N LEU A 579 6.46 11.22 -16.57
CA LEU A 579 7.82 10.69 -16.49
C LEU A 579 8.83 11.84 -16.57
N GLY A 580 9.99 11.64 -15.95
CA GLY A 580 11.07 12.62 -15.94
C GLY A 580 11.42 13.07 -17.36
N GLN A 581 11.63 14.39 -17.52
CA GLN A 581 11.90 15.03 -18.81
C GLN A 581 10.74 15.00 -19.83
N SER A 582 9.53 14.52 -19.48
CA SER A 582 8.38 14.49 -20.41
C SER A 582 8.01 15.89 -20.93
N VAL A 583 7.68 15.96 -22.23
CA VAL A 583 7.12 17.17 -22.86
C VAL A 583 5.65 17.37 -22.48
N SER A 584 5.19 18.61 -22.54
CA SER A 584 3.78 18.97 -22.30
C SER A 584 2.86 18.52 -23.44
N THR A 585 1.58 18.30 -23.11
CA THR A 585 0.50 18.25 -24.11
C THR A 585 0.28 19.63 -24.75
N PRO A 586 -0.50 19.73 -25.84
CA PRO A 586 -1.15 20.99 -26.20
C PRO A 586 -1.96 21.54 -25.00
N PRO A 587 -2.17 22.88 -24.91
CA PRO A 587 -2.96 23.48 -23.83
C PRO A 587 -4.43 23.03 -23.76
N GLU A 588 -4.96 22.52 -24.87
CA GLU A 588 -6.30 21.90 -24.97
C GLU A 588 -6.33 20.41 -24.57
N GLY A 589 -5.17 19.81 -24.22
CA GLY A 589 -5.02 18.39 -23.93
C GLY A 589 -4.92 17.52 -25.19
N ILE A 590 -4.95 16.20 -24.99
CA ILE A 590 -5.02 15.17 -26.03
C ILE A 590 -6.17 14.23 -25.69
N SER A 591 -7.22 14.24 -26.51
CA SER A 591 -8.31 13.25 -26.49
C SER A 591 -8.08 12.20 -27.57
N ALA A 592 -7.81 10.95 -27.19
CA ALA A 592 -7.48 9.88 -28.14
C ALA A 592 -7.85 8.47 -27.63
N GLU A 593 -7.96 7.53 -28.57
CA GLU A 593 -8.20 6.11 -28.31
C GLU A 593 -6.93 5.43 -27.77
N VAL A 594 -7.07 4.42 -26.90
CA VAL A 594 -5.94 3.67 -26.33
C VAL A 594 -5.74 2.33 -27.02
N ILE A 595 -4.48 2.01 -27.33
CA ILE A 595 -4.00 0.65 -27.60
C ILE A 595 -3.22 0.18 -26.39
N VAL A 596 -3.56 -0.99 -25.85
CA VAL A 596 -2.83 -1.64 -24.76
C VAL A 596 -1.91 -2.71 -25.34
N VAL A 597 -0.66 -2.77 -24.89
CA VAL A 597 0.34 -3.78 -25.29
C VAL A 597 1.18 -4.20 -24.08
N HIS A 598 1.57 -5.47 -24.01
CA HIS A 598 2.44 -5.98 -22.96
C HIS A 598 3.92 -5.67 -23.18
N ASN A 599 4.35 -5.51 -24.44
CA ASN A 599 5.77 -5.38 -24.77
C ASN A 599 6.01 -4.62 -26.10
N PHE A 600 7.29 -4.40 -26.45
CA PHE A 600 7.67 -3.68 -27.66
C PHE A 600 7.50 -4.49 -28.95
N ASP A 601 7.59 -5.83 -28.89
CA ASP A 601 7.45 -6.67 -30.07
C ASP A 601 5.99 -6.71 -30.55
N GLU A 602 5.04 -6.83 -29.61
CA GLU A 602 3.60 -6.70 -29.87
C GLU A 602 3.25 -5.37 -30.55
N LEU A 603 3.74 -4.25 -30.02
CA LEU A 603 3.60 -2.94 -30.68
C LEU A 603 4.27 -2.91 -32.07
N SER A 604 5.38 -3.63 -32.25
CA SER A 604 6.07 -3.71 -33.54
C SER A 604 5.26 -4.48 -34.59
N GLU A 605 4.44 -5.45 -34.18
CA GLU A 605 3.57 -6.24 -35.05
C GLU A 605 2.28 -5.52 -35.47
N ILE A 606 1.73 -4.63 -34.63
CA ILE A 606 0.52 -3.84 -34.96
C ILE A 606 0.79 -2.91 -36.17
N PRO A 607 -0.09 -2.83 -37.19
CA PRO A 607 0.06 -1.91 -38.31
C PRO A 607 0.21 -0.43 -37.88
N TYR A 608 0.91 0.37 -38.67
CA TYR A 608 1.13 1.80 -38.35
C TYR A 608 -0.20 2.57 -38.34
N GLU A 609 -1.05 2.27 -39.31
CA GLU A 609 -2.41 2.81 -39.46
C GLU A 609 -3.36 2.49 -38.30
N ASP A 610 -3.06 1.47 -37.48
CA ASP A 610 -3.85 1.11 -36.30
C ASP A 610 -3.36 1.78 -35.00
N VAL A 611 -2.18 2.42 -35.02
CA VAL A 611 -1.56 3.15 -33.89
C VAL A 611 -1.47 4.66 -34.12
N GLU A 612 -1.40 5.12 -35.37
CA GLU A 612 -1.30 6.56 -35.69
C GLU A 612 -2.46 7.36 -35.06
N GLY A 613 -2.11 8.40 -34.31
CA GLY A 613 -3.10 9.24 -33.62
C GLY A 613 -3.61 8.70 -32.28
N LYS A 614 -3.17 7.52 -31.84
CA LYS A 614 -3.64 6.87 -30.59
C LYS A 614 -2.66 7.05 -29.42
N ILE A 615 -3.11 6.72 -28.22
CA ILE A 615 -2.29 6.59 -27.01
C ILE A 615 -1.85 5.13 -26.92
N VAL A 616 -0.57 4.88 -26.69
CA VAL A 616 -0.07 3.53 -26.37
C VAL A 616 0.08 3.41 -24.87
N LEU A 617 -0.57 2.41 -24.27
CA LEU A 617 -0.36 1.98 -22.89
C LEU A 617 0.49 0.70 -22.88
N TYR A 618 1.69 0.79 -22.31
CA TYR A 618 2.51 -0.38 -22.00
C TYR A 618 2.07 -0.97 -20.66
N ASP A 619 1.67 -2.23 -20.67
CA ASP A 619 1.21 -2.96 -19.49
C ASP A 619 2.00 -4.28 -19.30
N PRO A 620 3.31 -4.20 -19.03
CA PRO A 620 4.17 -5.36 -18.82
C PRO A 620 3.86 -6.08 -17.51
N ILE A 621 4.14 -7.39 -17.48
CA ILE A 621 4.24 -8.13 -16.22
C ILE A 621 5.56 -7.74 -15.56
N PHE A 622 5.52 -7.24 -14.33
CA PHE A 622 6.73 -6.98 -13.54
C PHE A 622 7.44 -8.29 -13.20
N THR A 623 8.69 -8.46 -13.65
CA THR A 623 9.56 -9.59 -13.27
C THR A 623 10.64 -9.13 -12.30
N THR A 624 11.43 -8.16 -12.73
CA THR A 624 12.42 -7.42 -11.95
C THR A 624 12.40 -5.96 -12.39
N TYR A 625 12.86 -5.03 -11.55
CA TYR A 625 12.92 -3.61 -11.92
C TYR A 625 13.80 -3.38 -13.17
N GLY A 626 15.01 -3.95 -13.19
CA GLY A 626 15.96 -3.81 -14.30
C GLY A 626 15.45 -4.35 -15.65
N GLU A 627 14.66 -5.43 -15.67
CA GLU A 627 14.02 -5.91 -16.91
C GLU A 627 12.81 -5.05 -17.32
N THR A 628 12.03 -4.56 -16.35
CA THR A 628 10.74 -3.90 -16.60
C THR A 628 10.89 -2.39 -16.87
N VAL A 629 11.91 -1.72 -16.33
CA VAL A 629 12.15 -0.27 -16.46
C VAL A 629 12.43 0.20 -17.89
N VAL A 630 12.68 -0.72 -18.83
CA VAL A 630 12.77 -0.43 -20.27
C VAL A 630 11.50 0.23 -20.81
N TYR A 631 10.31 -0.13 -20.29
CA TYR A 631 9.03 0.42 -20.75
C TYR A 631 8.84 1.88 -20.30
N ARG A 632 9.24 2.23 -19.07
CA ARG A 632 9.33 3.63 -18.62
C ARG A 632 10.34 4.39 -19.49
N SER A 633 11.56 3.88 -19.55
CA SER A 633 12.71 4.63 -20.06
C SER A 633 12.74 4.82 -21.58
N GLN A 634 12.06 3.96 -22.36
CA GLN A 634 12.05 3.99 -23.83
C GLN A 634 10.65 4.01 -24.47
N GLY A 635 9.57 3.83 -23.71
CA GLY A 635 8.21 3.70 -24.23
C GLY A 635 7.77 4.86 -25.11
N ALA A 636 8.05 6.10 -24.69
CA ALA A 636 7.71 7.31 -25.45
C ALA A 636 8.33 7.33 -26.87
N VAL A 637 9.54 6.79 -27.04
CA VAL A 637 10.19 6.68 -28.35
C VAL A 637 9.52 5.61 -29.21
N ARG A 638 9.32 4.41 -28.65
CA ARG A 638 8.75 3.27 -29.39
C ARG A 638 7.30 3.50 -29.82
N ALA A 639 6.51 4.20 -29.01
CA ALA A 639 5.16 4.63 -29.37
C ALA A 639 5.18 5.71 -30.47
N ALA A 640 6.07 6.70 -30.37
CA ALA A 640 6.20 7.75 -31.38
C ALA A 640 6.72 7.25 -32.73
N GLU A 641 7.57 6.21 -32.76
CA GLU A 641 7.98 5.49 -33.99
C GLU A 641 6.78 4.88 -34.75
N LYS A 642 5.65 4.64 -34.06
CA LYS A 642 4.38 4.13 -34.60
C LYS A 642 3.31 5.22 -34.78
N GLY A 643 3.67 6.50 -34.68
CA GLY A 643 2.74 7.61 -34.89
C GLY A 643 1.79 7.91 -33.73
N ALA A 644 2.03 7.33 -32.53
CA ALA A 644 1.24 7.62 -31.34
C ALA A 644 1.33 9.11 -30.92
N VAL A 645 0.34 9.57 -30.15
CA VAL A 645 0.26 10.98 -29.69
C VAL A 645 0.68 11.17 -28.23
N ALA A 646 0.62 10.13 -27.40
CA ALA A 646 1.18 10.06 -26.05
C ALA A 646 1.47 8.59 -25.67
N SER A 647 2.30 8.39 -24.65
CA SER A 647 2.68 7.04 -24.16
C SER A 647 2.45 6.92 -22.66
N LEU A 648 1.57 6.01 -22.26
CA LEU A 648 1.37 5.62 -20.87
C LEU A 648 2.13 4.33 -20.56
N VAL A 649 2.50 4.15 -19.29
CA VAL A 649 3.11 2.91 -18.79
C VAL A 649 2.47 2.52 -17.46
N ARG A 650 2.17 1.23 -17.27
CA ARG A 650 1.93 0.65 -15.96
C ARG A 650 3.12 0.99 -15.06
N SER A 651 2.87 1.45 -13.84
CA SER A 651 3.95 1.70 -12.89
C SER A 651 4.90 0.50 -12.74
N ILE A 652 6.21 0.77 -12.70
CA ILE A 652 7.26 -0.26 -12.71
C ILE A 652 7.45 -0.84 -11.30
N ALA A 653 6.41 -1.50 -10.82
CA ALA A 653 6.28 -1.95 -9.44
C ALA A 653 5.63 -3.35 -9.37
N PRO A 654 5.92 -4.15 -8.34
CA PRO A 654 5.22 -5.41 -8.07
C PRO A 654 3.88 -5.20 -7.31
N PHE A 655 3.66 -4.01 -6.75
CA PHE A 655 2.56 -3.69 -5.84
C PHE A 655 2.25 -2.19 -5.88
N SER A 656 1.00 -1.79 -5.65
CA SER A 656 0.58 -0.40 -5.48
C SER A 656 -0.71 -0.33 -4.65
N ILE A 657 -1.13 0.89 -4.27
CA ILE A 657 -2.45 1.23 -3.74
C ILE A 657 -2.89 2.55 -4.42
N ASN A 658 -3.36 2.46 -5.67
CA ASN A 658 -3.64 3.57 -6.59
C ASN A 658 -2.48 4.58 -6.75
N SER A 659 -1.23 4.15 -6.56
CA SER A 659 -0.03 5.00 -6.50
C SER A 659 0.78 4.89 -7.81
N PRO A 660 0.81 5.93 -8.67
CA PRO A 660 1.65 5.95 -9.88
C PRO A 660 3.13 6.26 -9.57
N HIS A 661 4.06 5.61 -10.27
CA HIS A 661 5.52 5.73 -10.06
C HIS A 661 6.20 6.49 -11.20
N THR A 662 6.92 7.58 -10.90
CA THR A 662 7.66 8.36 -11.90
C THR A 662 9.05 7.76 -12.21
N GLY A 663 10.00 8.60 -12.64
CA GLY A 663 11.34 8.19 -13.04
C GLY A 663 11.71 8.68 -14.44
N SER A 664 13.01 8.76 -14.71
CA SER A 664 13.53 9.25 -15.98
C SER A 664 13.11 8.40 -17.19
N GLN A 665 12.84 9.09 -18.30
CA GLN A 665 12.73 8.53 -19.65
C GLN A 665 13.55 9.34 -20.66
N TYR A 666 13.94 8.69 -21.76
CA TYR A 666 14.91 9.25 -22.70
C TYR A 666 14.36 9.29 -24.13
N TYR A 667 14.27 10.51 -24.68
CA TYR A 667 13.92 10.72 -26.08
C TYR A 667 15.11 10.53 -27.02
N ASN A 668 14.82 10.15 -28.28
CA ASN A 668 15.77 10.15 -29.39
C ASN A 668 15.51 11.37 -30.30
N ASP A 669 16.56 12.12 -30.67
CA ASP A 669 16.45 13.33 -31.52
C ASP A 669 15.81 13.09 -32.89
N ASN A 670 15.83 11.84 -33.37
CA ASN A 670 15.27 11.46 -34.67
C ASN A 670 13.76 11.15 -34.64
N VAL A 671 13.13 11.20 -33.46
CA VAL A 671 11.73 10.82 -33.25
C VAL A 671 10.95 11.99 -32.62
N LYS A 672 9.68 12.16 -33.01
CA LYS A 672 8.81 13.19 -32.44
C LYS A 672 8.63 12.94 -30.94
N LYS A 673 9.06 13.88 -30.09
CA LYS A 673 8.79 13.83 -28.64
C LYS A 673 7.28 13.90 -28.40
N ILE A 674 6.76 12.97 -27.59
CA ILE A 674 5.35 12.89 -27.18
C ILE A 674 5.25 12.88 -25.64
N PRO A 675 4.16 13.40 -25.05
CA PRO A 675 3.96 13.33 -23.60
C PRO A 675 3.94 11.89 -23.10
N SER A 676 4.54 11.64 -21.94
CA SER A 676 4.57 10.30 -21.35
C SER A 676 4.52 10.30 -19.83
N ALA A 677 3.68 9.42 -19.28
CA ALA A 677 3.37 9.31 -17.86
C ALA A 677 3.24 7.85 -17.43
N ALA A 678 3.51 7.58 -16.16
CA ALA A 678 3.04 6.37 -15.51
C ALA A 678 1.58 6.54 -15.05
N ILE A 679 0.89 5.42 -14.90
CA ILE A 679 -0.41 5.30 -14.22
C ILE A 679 -0.34 4.22 -13.15
N SER A 680 -1.33 4.18 -12.25
CA SER A 680 -1.45 3.12 -11.25
C SER A 680 -1.55 1.72 -11.89
N ILE A 681 -1.17 0.70 -11.13
CA ILE A 681 -1.21 -0.71 -11.54
C ILE A 681 -2.64 -1.14 -11.86
N GLU A 682 -3.56 -0.64 -11.04
CA GLU A 682 -4.99 -0.86 -11.01
C GLU A 682 -5.68 -0.30 -12.26
N ASP A 683 -5.30 0.91 -12.69
CA ASP A 683 -5.85 1.51 -13.90
C ASP A 683 -5.24 0.97 -15.20
N ALA A 684 -3.98 0.50 -15.16
CA ALA A 684 -3.43 -0.28 -16.26
C ALA A 684 -4.17 -1.61 -16.43
N ASP A 685 -4.38 -2.36 -15.35
CA ASP A 685 -5.11 -3.63 -15.38
C ASP A 685 -6.60 -3.45 -15.74
N LEU A 686 -7.26 -2.39 -15.28
CA LEU A 686 -8.61 -2.00 -15.73
C LEU A 686 -8.65 -1.78 -17.25
N MET A 687 -7.71 -0.99 -17.80
CA MET A 687 -7.67 -0.75 -19.24
C MET A 687 -7.34 -2.02 -20.03
N ARG A 688 -6.46 -2.90 -19.54
CA ARG A 688 -6.24 -4.22 -20.16
C ARG A 688 -7.50 -5.09 -20.15
N ARG A 689 -8.23 -5.17 -19.02
CA ARG A 689 -9.50 -5.91 -18.92
C ARG A 689 -10.56 -5.37 -19.90
N LEU A 690 -10.65 -4.05 -20.06
CA LEU A 690 -11.55 -3.41 -21.02
C LEU A 690 -11.13 -3.68 -22.48
N PHE A 691 -9.85 -3.50 -22.81
CA PHE A 691 -9.30 -3.70 -24.16
C PHE A 691 -9.48 -5.15 -24.63
N ASN A 692 -9.14 -6.13 -23.78
CA ASN A 692 -9.29 -7.56 -24.06
C ASN A 692 -10.76 -7.99 -24.25
N ARG A 693 -11.73 -7.22 -23.73
CA ARG A 693 -13.18 -7.39 -23.96
C ARG A 693 -13.69 -6.64 -25.20
N GLY A 694 -12.79 -6.10 -26.02
CA GLY A 694 -13.13 -5.32 -27.22
C GLY A 694 -13.85 -3.99 -26.92
N LYS A 695 -13.67 -3.44 -25.70
CA LYS A 695 -14.21 -2.13 -25.36
C LYS A 695 -13.27 -1.05 -25.89
N LYS A 696 -13.82 -0.08 -26.63
CA LYS A 696 -13.12 1.14 -26.99
C LYS A 696 -12.84 1.96 -25.72
N ILE A 697 -11.59 2.32 -25.52
CA ILE A 697 -11.11 3.16 -24.42
C ILE A 697 -10.68 4.50 -25.03
N VAL A 698 -11.19 5.60 -24.49
CA VAL A 698 -10.77 6.95 -24.87
C VAL A 698 -10.35 7.71 -23.62
N LEU A 699 -9.14 8.25 -23.63
CA LEU A 699 -8.63 9.11 -22.56
C LEU A 699 -8.54 10.54 -23.06
N ASN A 700 -8.80 11.50 -22.18
CA ASN A 700 -8.35 12.88 -22.31
C ASN A 700 -7.23 13.13 -21.31
N ILE A 701 -6.02 13.41 -21.79
CA ILE A 701 -4.83 13.70 -20.98
C ILE A 701 -4.40 15.16 -21.17
N THR A 702 -4.05 15.85 -20.09
CA THR A 702 -3.36 17.15 -20.11
C THR A 702 -2.15 17.08 -19.20
N MET A 703 -0.98 17.48 -19.69
CA MET A 703 0.26 17.51 -18.92
C MET A 703 0.99 18.81 -19.25
N MET A 704 1.34 19.57 -18.23
CA MET A 704 2.22 20.73 -18.35
C MET A 704 3.58 20.42 -17.73
N SER A 705 4.64 20.90 -18.35
CA SER A 705 6.01 20.75 -17.85
C SER A 705 6.88 21.91 -18.34
N SER A 706 8.01 22.13 -17.68
CA SER A 706 9.03 23.07 -18.14
C SER A 706 10.43 22.55 -17.80
N SER A 707 11.44 23.05 -18.50
CA SER A 707 12.82 22.63 -18.27
C SER A 707 13.80 23.76 -18.57
N GLU A 708 14.79 23.91 -17.70
CA GLU A 708 15.94 24.79 -17.85
C GLU A 708 17.21 24.11 -17.29
N THR A 709 18.37 24.74 -17.42
CA THR A 709 19.63 24.26 -16.82
C THR A 709 19.98 25.14 -15.62
N LYS A 710 20.49 24.53 -14.56
CA LYS A 710 20.91 25.19 -13.32
C LYS A 710 22.29 24.70 -12.90
N THR A 711 23.04 25.52 -12.17
CA THR A 711 24.18 25.05 -11.40
C THR A 711 23.68 24.39 -10.11
N SER A 712 24.26 23.26 -9.73
CA SER A 712 24.06 22.56 -8.44
C SER A 712 25.39 21.90 -8.01
N ARG A 713 25.46 21.13 -6.90
CA ARG A 713 26.75 20.70 -6.33
C ARG A 713 26.75 19.36 -5.58
N ASN A 714 27.64 18.44 -5.99
CA ASN A 714 28.02 17.29 -5.15
C ASN A 714 28.66 17.80 -3.84
N THR A 715 28.49 17.05 -2.73
CA THR A 715 29.09 17.38 -1.43
C THR A 715 30.02 16.26 -0.95
N LEU A 716 31.24 16.60 -0.55
CA LEU A 716 32.31 15.69 -0.13
C LEU A 716 32.69 16.00 1.33
N ILE A 717 32.76 14.98 2.18
CA ILE A 717 33.10 15.10 3.61
C ILE A 717 34.23 14.12 3.94
N ASP A 718 35.41 14.63 4.34
CA ASP A 718 36.60 13.80 4.56
C ASP A 718 36.95 13.59 6.06
N LEU A 719 36.86 12.35 6.54
CA LEU A 719 37.51 11.91 7.77
C LEU A 719 38.93 11.41 7.45
N LYS A 720 39.91 12.33 7.50
CA LYS A 720 41.30 12.07 7.06
C LYS A 720 41.96 10.89 7.80
N GLY A 721 42.63 10.03 7.04
CA GLY A 721 43.35 8.86 7.53
C GLY A 721 44.58 9.15 8.40
N SER A 722 45.15 8.11 8.99
CA SER A 722 46.31 8.16 9.89
C SER A 722 47.64 7.83 9.23
N LEU A 723 47.67 7.01 8.17
CA LEU A 723 48.89 6.46 7.57
C LEU A 723 49.01 6.79 6.08
N ASN A 724 47.95 6.56 5.31
CA ASN A 724 47.85 6.79 3.87
C ASN A 724 46.67 7.75 3.59
N PRO A 725 46.72 9.02 4.06
CA PRO A 725 45.59 9.94 4.00
C PRO A 725 45.20 10.36 2.58
N GLU A 726 46.04 10.11 1.58
CA GLU A 726 45.73 10.25 0.16
C GLU A 726 44.82 9.14 -0.39
N LYS A 727 44.82 7.95 0.23
CA LYS A 727 43.97 6.82 -0.16
C LYS A 727 42.55 7.02 0.37
N LEU A 728 41.55 6.77 -0.48
CA LEU A 728 40.13 6.96 -0.17
C LEU A 728 39.39 5.62 -0.06
N VAL A 729 38.58 5.48 0.98
CA VAL A 729 37.41 4.60 1.00
C VAL A 729 36.19 5.52 0.96
N ILE A 730 35.36 5.37 -0.07
CA ILE A 730 34.20 6.23 -0.29
C ILE A 730 32.93 5.52 0.20
N VAL A 731 32.07 6.25 0.89
CA VAL A 731 30.67 5.87 1.19
C VAL A 731 29.74 6.92 0.58
N SER A 732 28.64 6.52 -0.04
CA SER A 732 27.76 7.45 -0.77
C SER A 732 26.27 7.12 -0.69
N GLY A 733 25.50 8.10 -1.17
CA GLY A 733 24.05 8.16 -1.35
C GLY A 733 23.73 9.48 -2.10
N HIS A 734 22.52 9.66 -2.63
CA HIS A 734 22.15 10.88 -3.38
C HIS A 734 21.34 11.87 -2.52
N ILE A 735 21.50 13.18 -2.78
CA ILE A 735 20.82 14.24 -1.98
C ILE A 735 19.63 14.88 -2.70
N ASP A 736 19.41 14.59 -3.99
CA ASP A 736 18.15 14.90 -4.65
C ASP A 736 17.07 13.84 -4.35
N SER A 737 15.99 13.90 -5.12
CA SER A 737 14.90 12.93 -5.22
C SER A 737 13.99 13.36 -6.37
N TRP A 738 13.04 12.51 -6.78
CA TRP A 738 11.86 12.96 -7.51
C TRP A 738 11.08 14.05 -6.75
N ASP A 739 10.21 14.72 -7.49
CA ASP A 739 9.34 15.81 -7.05
C ASP A 739 8.04 15.35 -6.35
N VAL A 740 7.97 14.07 -5.97
CA VAL A 740 6.88 13.44 -5.22
C VAL A 740 7.38 12.89 -3.88
N GLY A 741 6.49 12.78 -2.90
CA GLY A 741 6.80 12.22 -1.59
C GLY A 741 7.78 13.10 -0.81
N GLN A 742 8.81 12.47 -0.24
CA GLN A 742 9.77 13.12 0.65
C GLN A 742 11.23 12.75 0.36
N GLY A 743 11.50 11.84 -0.59
CA GLY A 743 12.85 11.32 -0.84
C GLY A 743 13.46 10.73 0.43
N ALA A 744 12.72 9.88 1.14
CA ALA A 744 13.01 9.43 2.49
C ALA A 744 13.79 8.11 2.49
N MET A 745 13.32 7.10 1.76
CA MET A 745 14.06 5.88 1.46
C MET A 745 14.92 6.04 0.19
N ASP A 746 14.58 7.01 -0.67
CA ASP A 746 15.17 7.23 -2.01
C ASP A 746 15.65 8.69 -2.19
N ASP A 747 16.89 9.04 -1.81
CA ASP A 747 17.84 8.28 -0.99
C ASP A 747 18.14 9.01 0.34
N GLY A 748 17.10 9.46 1.05
CA GLY A 748 17.28 10.02 2.39
C GLY A 748 18.00 9.03 3.34
N GLY A 749 17.61 7.76 3.29
CA GLY A 749 18.19 6.68 4.09
C GLY A 749 19.68 6.47 3.83
N GLY A 750 20.09 6.23 2.58
CA GLY A 750 21.48 5.98 2.21
C GLY A 750 22.37 7.20 2.40
N LEU A 751 21.89 8.39 2.07
CA LEU A 751 22.51 9.67 2.42
C LEU A 751 22.83 9.75 3.93
N PHE A 752 21.85 9.46 4.80
CA PHE A 752 22.04 9.56 6.26
C PHE A 752 22.88 8.42 6.84
N VAL A 753 22.80 7.21 6.28
CA VAL A 753 23.69 6.08 6.62
C VAL A 753 25.14 6.38 6.24
N SER A 754 25.39 6.96 5.06
CA SER A 754 26.72 7.40 4.61
C SER A 754 27.21 8.68 5.29
N TRP A 755 26.32 9.54 5.80
CA TRP A 755 26.65 10.65 6.72
C TRP A 755 27.06 10.15 8.11
N ALA A 756 26.41 9.10 8.62
CA ALA A 756 26.66 8.55 9.95
C ALA A 756 28.10 8.01 10.10
N VAL A 757 28.69 7.44 9.03
CA VAL A 757 30.03 6.82 9.07
C VAL A 757 31.12 7.72 9.65
N PRO A 758 31.44 8.91 9.08
CA PRO A 758 32.47 9.78 9.63
C PRO A 758 32.09 10.32 11.02
N VAL A 759 30.80 10.49 11.33
CA VAL A 759 30.31 10.97 12.62
C VAL A 759 30.54 9.95 13.74
N ILE A 760 30.12 8.69 13.53
CA ILE A 760 30.28 7.61 14.51
C ILE A 760 31.77 7.37 14.79
N LEU A 761 32.61 7.33 13.76
CA LEU A 761 34.06 7.14 13.92
C LEU A 761 34.75 8.32 14.63
N LYS A 762 34.35 9.56 14.30
CA LYS A 762 34.76 10.78 15.02
C LYS A 762 34.39 10.71 16.51
N GLN A 763 33.16 10.32 16.85
CA GLN A 763 32.70 10.23 18.24
C GLN A 763 33.39 9.09 19.02
N LEU A 764 33.59 7.92 18.38
CA LEU A 764 34.35 6.79 18.93
C LEU A 764 35.87 7.06 18.99
N ASN A 765 36.36 8.17 18.43
CA ASN A 765 37.78 8.50 18.27
C ASN A 765 38.57 7.45 17.44
N MET A 766 37.88 6.69 16.60
CA MET A 766 38.46 5.70 15.70
C MET A 766 39.03 6.41 14.46
N LYS A 767 40.30 6.14 14.13
CA LYS A 767 40.99 6.80 13.02
C LYS A 767 41.71 5.78 12.11
N PRO A 768 41.09 5.36 10.99
CA PRO A 768 41.65 4.33 10.11
C PRO A 768 42.95 4.77 9.41
N LYS A 769 43.68 3.81 8.81
CA LYS A 769 44.89 4.06 8.01
C LYS A 769 44.64 4.95 6.78
N ARG A 770 43.57 4.68 6.01
CA ARG A 770 43.11 5.45 4.84
C ARG A 770 42.13 6.56 5.24
N THR A 771 41.89 7.53 4.36
CA THR A 771 40.82 8.53 4.53
C THR A 771 39.48 7.90 4.18
N ILE A 772 38.46 8.13 5.01
CA ILE A 772 37.07 7.87 4.63
C ILE A 772 36.48 9.17 4.07
N ARG A 773 35.80 9.08 2.93
CA ARG A 773 35.07 10.18 2.30
C ARG A 773 33.60 9.81 2.20
N SER A 774 32.71 10.58 2.80
CA SER A 774 31.30 10.55 2.42
C SER A 774 31.10 11.42 1.18
N ILE A 775 30.37 10.95 0.17
CA ILE A 775 29.92 11.76 -0.97
C ILE A 775 28.40 11.74 -1.00
N PHE A 776 27.82 12.93 -1.11
CA PHE A 776 26.41 13.11 -1.44
C PHE A 776 26.33 13.53 -2.90
N TRP A 777 25.80 12.63 -3.74
CA TRP A 777 25.63 12.86 -5.17
C TRP A 777 24.48 13.82 -5.44
N THR A 778 24.37 14.25 -6.70
CA THR A 778 23.40 15.27 -7.13
C THR A 778 23.03 14.99 -8.59
N ALA A 779 21.73 14.94 -8.86
CA ALA A 779 21.17 14.53 -10.14
C ALA A 779 21.50 13.06 -10.50
N GLU A 780 21.38 12.15 -9.53
CA GLU A 780 21.26 10.70 -9.80
C GLU A 780 20.07 10.49 -10.73
N GLU A 781 18.91 10.97 -10.27
CA GLU A 781 17.56 10.70 -10.78
C GLU A 781 17.39 11.04 -12.28
N LEU A 782 18.20 11.98 -12.76
CA LEU A 782 18.19 12.50 -14.13
C LEU A 782 19.33 11.96 -15.00
N GLY A 783 20.14 11.02 -14.49
CA GLY A 783 21.13 10.24 -15.24
C GLY A 783 22.55 10.22 -14.66
N LEU A 784 22.71 10.04 -13.34
CA LEU A 784 24.01 9.90 -12.65
C LEU A 784 24.95 11.10 -12.83
N ILE A 785 24.39 12.30 -13.00
CA ILE A 785 25.13 13.46 -13.52
C ILE A 785 26.19 13.90 -12.50
N GLY A 786 25.90 13.77 -11.20
CA GLY A 786 26.83 13.95 -10.10
C GLY A 786 28.04 13.02 -10.16
N ALA A 787 27.84 11.70 -10.28
CA ALA A 787 28.95 10.76 -10.41
C ALA A 787 29.73 10.92 -11.73
N TYR A 788 29.08 11.24 -12.84
CA TYR A 788 29.76 11.55 -14.10
C TYR A 788 30.66 12.79 -13.99
N ALA A 789 30.18 13.87 -13.37
CA ALA A 789 30.98 15.08 -13.13
C ALA A 789 32.17 14.81 -12.20
N TYR A 790 31.97 13.99 -11.16
CA TYR A 790 33.05 13.56 -10.26
C TYR A 790 34.07 12.67 -10.99
N GLU A 791 33.63 11.71 -11.80
CA GLU A 791 34.53 10.83 -12.55
C GLU A 791 35.35 11.62 -13.59
N GLU A 792 34.75 12.57 -14.31
CA GLU A 792 35.51 13.45 -15.21
C GLU A 792 36.59 14.25 -14.46
N LYS A 793 36.21 14.86 -13.32
CA LYS A 793 37.10 15.71 -12.52
C LYS A 793 38.24 14.93 -11.86
N HIS A 794 37.94 13.77 -11.28
CA HIS A 794 38.87 12.98 -10.45
C HIS A 794 39.51 11.79 -11.20
N ARG A 795 39.24 11.58 -12.51
CA ARG A 795 39.78 10.48 -13.32
C ARG A 795 41.28 10.22 -13.13
N ASN A 796 42.07 11.27 -13.03
CA ASN A 796 43.53 11.18 -12.87
C ASN A 796 43.96 10.74 -11.47
N GLU A 797 43.13 11.00 -10.46
CA GLU A 797 43.34 10.65 -9.05
C GLU A 797 42.63 9.34 -8.65
N SER A 798 41.86 8.74 -9.57
CA SER A 798 41.12 7.48 -9.41
C SER A 798 41.93 6.34 -8.80
N HIS A 799 43.26 6.30 -9.00
CA HIS A 799 44.20 5.32 -8.43
C HIS A 799 44.35 5.39 -6.90
N ASN A 800 43.88 6.48 -6.29
CA ASN A 800 43.81 6.67 -4.84
C ASN A 800 42.51 6.14 -4.23
N ILE A 801 41.45 5.97 -5.02
CA ILE A 801 40.23 5.29 -4.57
C ILE A 801 40.56 3.81 -4.38
N ASN A 802 40.45 3.31 -3.16
CA ASN A 802 40.71 1.91 -2.84
C ASN A 802 39.44 1.06 -2.85
N PHE A 803 38.33 1.63 -2.37
CA PHE A 803 37.01 1.00 -2.43
C PHE A 803 35.92 2.08 -2.44
N ILE A 804 34.75 1.76 -2.97
CA ILE A 804 33.60 2.67 -3.02
C ILE A 804 32.31 1.92 -2.66
N MET A 805 31.44 2.54 -1.85
CA MET A 805 30.27 1.92 -1.26
C MET A 805 29.04 2.80 -1.39
N GLU A 806 27.90 2.25 -1.81
CA GLU A 806 26.65 3.01 -2.02
C GLU A 806 25.43 2.37 -1.33
N SER A 807 24.62 3.16 -0.67
CA SER A 807 23.28 2.77 -0.21
C SER A 807 22.29 3.58 -1.02
N ASP A 808 21.44 2.90 -1.80
CA ASP A 808 20.65 3.50 -2.90
C ASP A 808 19.48 2.57 -3.34
N GLU A 809 19.30 1.43 -2.67
CA GLU A 809 18.12 0.55 -2.79
C GLU A 809 17.50 0.35 -1.39
N GLY A 810 17.33 1.47 -0.67
CA GLY A 810 16.76 1.55 0.67
C GLY A 810 17.65 1.02 1.81
N THR A 811 17.10 1.09 3.02
CA THR A 811 17.79 0.95 4.33
C THR A 811 17.12 -0.06 5.27
N PHE A 812 16.36 -1.02 4.72
CA PHE A 812 15.78 -2.14 5.47
C PHE A 812 16.85 -3.01 6.17
N SER A 813 16.45 -3.97 7.01
CA SER A 813 17.35 -4.93 7.68
C SER A 813 18.52 -5.39 6.78
N PRO A 814 19.78 -5.12 7.16
CA PRO A 814 20.93 -5.45 6.34
C PRO A 814 21.17 -6.97 6.30
N LEU A 815 21.36 -7.49 5.09
CA LEU A 815 21.66 -8.90 4.81
C LEU A 815 23.12 -9.10 4.38
N GLY A 816 23.80 -8.04 3.95
CA GLY A 816 25.24 -8.01 3.67
C GLY A 816 25.58 -7.00 2.57
N LEU A 817 26.30 -7.42 1.53
CA LEU A 817 26.72 -6.56 0.41
C LEU A 817 26.50 -7.19 -0.97
N VAL A 818 26.14 -6.37 -1.95
CA VAL A 818 26.30 -6.67 -3.37
C VAL A 818 27.67 -6.15 -3.82
N VAL A 819 28.53 -6.97 -4.43
CA VAL A 819 29.97 -6.67 -4.58
C VAL A 819 30.48 -6.81 -6.01
N GLY A 820 31.08 -5.72 -6.52
CA GLY A 820 31.76 -5.63 -7.81
C GLY A 820 33.26 -5.43 -7.70
N GLY A 821 34.01 -6.09 -8.59
CA GLY A 821 35.48 -6.10 -8.60
C GLY A 821 36.04 -7.51 -8.81
N SER A 822 37.36 -7.64 -8.71
CA SER A 822 38.06 -8.93 -8.82
C SER A 822 37.57 -10.01 -7.85
N GLN A 823 37.79 -11.28 -8.21
CA GLN A 823 37.53 -12.42 -7.31
C GLN A 823 38.27 -12.29 -5.97
N GLU A 824 39.48 -11.72 -5.97
CA GLU A 824 40.27 -11.51 -4.75
C GLU A 824 39.62 -10.45 -3.84
N ALA A 825 39.13 -9.35 -4.42
CA ALA A 825 38.30 -8.39 -3.69
C ALA A 825 37.01 -9.03 -3.14
N ARG A 826 36.26 -9.79 -3.96
CA ARG A 826 35.05 -10.52 -3.51
C ARG A 826 35.36 -11.46 -2.34
N CYS A 827 36.48 -12.18 -2.37
CA CYS A 827 36.90 -13.04 -1.26
C CYS A 827 37.31 -12.27 0.01
N ILE A 828 37.94 -11.09 -0.13
CA ILE A 828 38.28 -10.21 1.02
C ILE A 828 36.98 -9.70 1.68
N ILE A 829 36.03 -9.21 0.89
CA ILE A 829 34.74 -8.74 1.42
C ILE A 829 33.94 -9.91 2.05
N ALA A 830 33.97 -11.11 1.46
CA ALA A 830 33.36 -12.30 2.05
C ALA A 830 33.95 -12.67 3.43
N GLU A 831 35.25 -12.41 3.67
CA GLU A 831 35.86 -12.63 4.98
C GLU A 831 35.44 -11.56 6.00
N ILE A 832 35.33 -10.29 5.58
CA ILE A 832 34.82 -9.18 6.41
C ILE A 832 33.37 -9.46 6.84
N LEU A 833 32.53 -9.94 5.91
CA LEU A 833 31.12 -10.22 6.15
C LEU A 833 30.85 -11.29 7.24
N LYS A 834 31.79 -12.21 7.50
CA LYS A 834 31.66 -13.20 8.60
C LYS A 834 31.56 -12.56 9.98
N LEU A 835 32.15 -11.37 10.17
CA LEU A 835 32.06 -10.64 11.44
C LEU A 835 30.63 -10.21 11.79
N PHE A 836 29.73 -10.21 10.79
CA PHE A 836 28.35 -9.75 10.88
C PHE A 836 27.32 -10.88 10.93
N GLU A 837 27.75 -12.16 11.02
CA GLU A 837 26.85 -13.31 11.28
C GLU A 837 25.95 -13.07 12.50
N SER A 838 26.45 -12.37 13.52
CA SER A 838 25.69 -12.04 14.75
C SER A 838 24.47 -11.12 14.55
N ILE A 839 24.37 -10.47 13.39
CA ILE A 839 23.22 -9.64 12.98
C ILE A 839 22.58 -10.15 11.66
N ASN A 840 22.94 -11.36 11.20
CA ASN A 840 22.58 -11.96 9.91
C ASN A 840 23.07 -11.20 8.64
N ALA A 841 23.87 -10.14 8.78
CA ALA A 841 24.33 -9.31 7.66
C ALA A 841 25.60 -9.84 6.97
N SER A 842 25.69 -11.16 6.78
CA SER A 842 26.90 -11.86 6.31
C SER A 842 26.85 -12.37 4.85
N THR A 843 25.88 -11.92 4.07
CA THR A 843 25.65 -12.40 2.69
C THR A 843 26.46 -11.59 1.67
N LEU A 844 27.13 -12.26 0.73
CA LEU A 844 27.71 -11.63 -0.45
C LEU A 844 26.91 -12.00 -1.70
N VAL A 845 26.49 -10.99 -2.46
CA VAL A 845 25.90 -11.14 -3.79
C VAL A 845 26.91 -10.63 -4.82
N GLU A 846 27.23 -11.41 -5.85
CA GLU A 846 28.15 -10.97 -6.91
C GLU A 846 27.41 -10.15 -7.98
N SER A 847 27.88 -8.94 -8.27
CA SER A 847 27.39 -8.10 -9.37
C SER A 847 28.57 -7.39 -10.04
N ASP A 848 28.43 -7.04 -11.32
CA ASP A 848 29.39 -6.19 -12.04
C ASP A 848 28.95 -4.71 -12.05
N SER A 849 27.80 -4.39 -11.44
CA SER A 849 27.28 -3.03 -11.22
C SER A 849 26.42 -3.03 -9.94
N PRO A 850 27.01 -2.88 -8.73
CA PRO A 850 26.29 -3.06 -7.47
C PRO A 850 25.41 -1.87 -7.03
N GLY A 851 25.80 -0.62 -7.30
CA GLY A 851 25.02 0.60 -6.97
C GLY A 851 24.99 1.58 -8.16
N SER A 852 24.06 2.54 -8.17
CA SER A 852 23.72 3.31 -9.38
C SER A 852 24.81 4.31 -9.78
N ASP A 853 25.03 5.37 -8.99
CA ASP A 853 26.06 6.38 -9.23
C ASP A 853 27.48 5.75 -9.24
N ILE A 854 27.78 4.86 -8.29
CA ILE A 854 29.10 4.20 -8.21
C ILE A 854 29.37 3.28 -9.39
N SER A 855 28.35 2.87 -10.15
CA SER A 855 28.55 2.12 -11.40
C SER A 855 29.45 2.88 -12.37
N VAL A 856 29.40 4.22 -12.39
CA VAL A 856 30.25 5.09 -13.23
C VAL A 856 31.74 4.87 -12.92
N LEU A 857 32.08 4.77 -11.63
CA LEU A 857 33.45 4.57 -11.15
C LEU A 857 33.89 3.10 -11.25
N ILE A 858 32.99 2.15 -10.94
CA ILE A 858 33.28 0.71 -11.01
C ILE A 858 33.62 0.28 -12.44
N LYS A 859 32.96 0.86 -13.46
CA LYS A 859 33.27 0.68 -14.89
C LYS A 859 34.72 1.08 -15.28
N THR A 860 35.44 1.81 -14.43
CA THR A 860 36.88 2.13 -14.62
C THR A 860 37.85 1.11 -14.01
N GLY A 861 37.33 0.06 -13.35
CA GLY A 861 38.14 -0.89 -12.58
C GLY A 861 38.48 -0.38 -11.17
N ILE A 862 37.48 0.18 -10.48
CA ILE A 862 37.49 0.42 -9.04
C ILE A 862 36.61 -0.66 -8.40
N PRO A 863 37.07 -1.42 -7.39
CA PRO A 863 36.21 -2.35 -6.66
C PRO A 863 35.26 -1.58 -5.75
N GLY A 864 34.04 -2.09 -5.59
CA GLY A 864 33.03 -1.44 -4.77
C GLY A 864 31.84 -2.33 -4.44
N ALA A 865 30.93 -1.82 -3.63
CA ALA A 865 29.76 -2.56 -3.17
C ALA A 865 28.54 -1.67 -2.94
N SER A 866 27.37 -2.28 -2.82
CA SER A 866 26.18 -1.65 -2.29
C SER A 866 25.59 -2.43 -1.12
N LEU A 867 24.74 -1.77 -0.34
CA LEU A 867 24.02 -2.37 0.77
C LEU A 867 23.06 -3.47 0.27
N HIS A 868 23.33 -4.73 0.57
CA HIS A 868 22.33 -5.79 0.38
C HIS A 868 21.44 -5.84 1.63
N ASN A 869 20.16 -5.53 1.47
CA ASN A 869 19.16 -5.47 2.53
C ASN A 869 17.88 -6.26 2.15
N ALA A 870 16.92 -6.34 3.07
CA ALA A 870 15.59 -6.93 2.86
C ALA A 870 14.67 -6.01 2.01
N ASN A 871 15.02 -5.84 0.74
CA ASN A 871 14.43 -4.84 -0.16
C ASN A 871 13.11 -5.25 -0.83
N GLU A 872 12.40 -6.29 -0.37
CA GLU A 872 11.21 -6.84 -1.07
C GLU A 872 10.02 -5.85 -1.18
N LYS A 873 10.10 -4.72 -0.48
CA LYS A 873 9.12 -3.62 -0.51
C LYS A 873 9.60 -2.35 -1.23
N TYR A 874 10.86 -2.24 -1.64
CA TYR A 874 11.42 -0.96 -2.13
C TYR A 874 10.58 -0.36 -3.28
N PHE A 875 10.33 -1.18 -4.30
CA PHE A 875 9.52 -0.81 -5.46
C PHE A 875 8.00 -0.70 -5.19
N TRP A 876 7.54 -0.72 -3.92
CA TRP A 876 6.16 -0.38 -3.57
C TRP A 876 5.97 1.14 -3.41
N PHE A 877 7.05 1.89 -3.14
CA PHE A 877 7.01 3.33 -2.86
C PHE A 877 8.10 4.15 -3.58
N HIS A 878 9.18 3.54 -4.07
CA HIS A 878 10.23 4.27 -4.81
C HIS A 878 9.59 5.03 -6.00
N HIS A 879 9.96 6.30 -6.15
CA HIS A 879 9.38 7.26 -7.10
C HIS A 879 7.86 7.55 -6.92
N THR A 880 7.28 7.48 -5.71
CA THR A 880 5.86 7.85 -5.45
C THR A 880 5.68 8.78 -4.25
N GLU A 881 4.46 9.33 -4.09
CA GLU A 881 4.05 10.09 -2.89
C GLU A 881 4.10 9.28 -1.58
N GLY A 882 4.21 7.94 -1.68
CA GLY A 882 4.35 7.05 -0.53
C GLY A 882 5.76 7.02 0.09
N ASP A 883 6.79 7.45 -0.64
CA ASP A 883 8.14 7.52 -0.08
C ASP A 883 8.26 8.64 0.96
N THR A 884 8.24 8.24 2.22
CA THR A 884 8.10 9.09 3.41
C THR A 884 8.76 8.44 4.62
N MET A 885 8.93 9.16 5.74
CA MET A 885 9.44 8.58 7.00
C MET A 885 8.62 7.39 7.57
N ASN A 886 7.49 7.05 6.95
CA ASN A 886 6.62 5.95 7.33
C ASN A 886 7.00 4.61 6.68
N VAL A 887 7.86 4.60 5.66
CA VAL A 887 8.49 3.36 5.15
C VAL A 887 9.82 3.05 5.85
N GLU A 888 10.40 4.05 6.51
CA GLU A 888 11.65 3.97 7.29
C GLU A 888 11.45 3.39 8.71
N ASN A 889 12.39 2.56 9.17
CA ASN A 889 12.33 1.91 10.48
C ASN A 889 13.56 2.30 11.32
N PRO A 890 13.39 2.94 12.50
CA PRO A 890 14.51 3.45 13.29
C PRO A 890 15.48 2.38 13.77
N GLU A 891 15.05 1.13 13.98
CA GLU A 891 15.95 0.06 14.43
C GLU A 891 16.70 -0.60 13.27
N GLU A 892 16.12 -0.63 12.06
CA GLU A 892 16.79 -1.13 10.85
C GLU A 892 17.79 -0.10 10.31
N LEU A 893 17.40 1.17 10.26
CA LEU A 893 18.26 2.28 9.83
C LEU A 893 19.49 2.45 10.74
N ASP A 894 19.33 2.29 12.07
CA ASP A 894 20.47 2.22 13.01
C ASP A 894 21.35 0.99 12.75
N LEU A 895 20.77 -0.16 12.42
CA LEU A 895 21.53 -1.38 12.13
C LEU A 895 22.31 -1.26 10.80
N CYS A 896 21.73 -0.59 9.80
CA CYS A 896 22.41 -0.19 8.57
C CYS A 896 23.55 0.78 8.84
N ALA A 897 23.32 1.88 9.57
CA ALA A 897 24.37 2.83 9.95
C ALA A 897 25.54 2.14 10.70
N ALA A 898 25.24 1.20 11.59
CA ALA A 898 26.23 0.39 12.29
C ALA A 898 27.04 -0.52 11.37
N PHE A 899 26.35 -1.29 10.51
CA PHE A 899 26.94 -2.20 9.53
C PHE A 899 27.85 -1.45 8.55
N TRP A 900 27.33 -0.39 7.95
CA TRP A 900 28.02 0.45 6.98
C TRP A 900 29.29 1.08 7.56
N THR A 901 29.20 1.63 8.78
CA THR A 901 30.34 2.21 9.48
C THR A 901 31.42 1.18 9.76
N ALA A 902 31.05 -0.01 10.24
CA ALA A 902 32.00 -1.06 10.57
C ALA A 902 32.70 -1.63 9.34
N VAL A 903 31.97 -1.87 8.24
CA VAL A 903 32.56 -2.30 6.96
C VAL A 903 33.52 -1.23 6.42
N ALA A 904 33.08 0.03 6.33
CA ALA A 904 33.90 1.13 5.82
C ALA A 904 35.17 1.34 6.66
N TYR A 905 35.07 1.23 7.99
CA TYR A 905 36.23 1.28 8.88
C TYR A 905 37.24 0.15 8.59
N ILE A 906 36.78 -1.10 8.49
CA ILE A 906 37.68 -2.24 8.26
C ILE A 906 38.39 -2.09 6.92
N ILE A 907 37.69 -1.73 5.84
CA ILE A 907 38.31 -1.52 4.51
C ILE A 907 39.31 -0.34 4.55
N ALA A 908 39.00 0.72 5.29
CA ALA A 908 39.91 1.84 5.48
C ALA A 908 41.12 1.52 6.37
N ASP A 909 41.05 0.48 7.22
CA ASP A 909 42.07 0.15 8.20
C ASP A 909 42.85 -1.16 7.94
N ILE A 910 42.43 -2.09 7.07
CA ILE A 910 43.24 -3.29 6.75
C ILE A 910 44.58 -2.93 6.08
N SER A 911 45.61 -3.75 6.31
CA SER A 911 46.97 -3.52 5.79
C SER A 911 47.11 -3.61 4.26
N ALA A 912 46.23 -4.38 3.60
CA ALA A 912 46.18 -4.50 2.13
C ALA A 912 45.28 -3.43 1.50
N ASP A 913 45.61 -2.99 0.29
CA ASP A 913 44.68 -2.27 -0.61
C ASP A 913 43.76 -3.31 -1.28
N ILE A 914 42.45 -3.08 -1.37
CA ILE A 914 41.53 -3.95 -2.12
C ILE A 914 41.98 -4.08 -3.60
N PRO A 915 42.09 -5.31 -4.16
CA PRO A 915 42.52 -5.51 -5.55
C PRO A 915 41.47 -5.09 -6.59
N ARG A 916 41.94 -4.55 -7.71
CA ARG A 916 41.13 -4.14 -8.86
C ARG A 916 40.86 -5.31 -9.80
#